data_AF-A0A1C5UC55-F1
#
_entry.id   AF-A0A1C5UC55-F1
#
_cell.length_a   1.000
_cell.length_b   1.000
_cell.length_c   1.000
_cell.angle_alpha   90.00
_cell.angle_beta   90.00
_cell.angle_gamma   90.00
#
_symmetry.space_group_name_H-M   'P 1'
#
loop_
_entity.id
_entity.type
_entity.pdbx_description
1 polymer ?
#
loop_
_entity_poly.entity_id
_entity_poly.type
_entity_poly.pdbx_seq_one_letter_code
_entity_poly.pdbx_strand_id
1 'polypeptide(L)'
;MENTLDTRSYSELNTALSLAQHTVYKRYLPQLQEYAAVQPPQILLDEQIEDCTRFFQLEELSCKKGEDLLQKLSTVYHASMSLGCNLIVMVDVARIDAPAKIYVGVRNSGEDAEAKRKLSTSFKTLKNGMKSNFPGTKFHDVPAQKDMPELVDDIFGNSVKYISSVSCVAAARDKSKTENKSFIQGLERFIDAMRGNTYTAIFIAEPLTTREQSDIRSGYEELYSSLSSFEKSVWSYNENMSRAVTESLSKGMSQSITDGTSHTQSHTKSLGINIGANASRNSEVSHSTTITKPNKVALAGRAISMAGSVLTVVGTAFPIVAPLAAVGVGAKVVGGAMEKGAEGFSIAESTVNTIGKTMGLSGGINAGYSKTTSDGTTHSETNTISKTRTQGKTDTKGQGKTLQIENVNKPIQEMLQRLEEQLKRTRECEDYGAYSCGAYFMSGKQESSLLAANTYHALMIGEGSSVESGAINFWNGLDEDVAPKIDIMKEYLRRFTHPIFAVPITAEREEFMTYTPGTIVSGLELPLHLGLPTRSVYGLPVMEHAEFGRNVTEKRVFSVGDGRKINIGKIYHMGQVEKKSEVKLNVAGLTAHTFITGSTGAGKSNTIYKMLEQLNEEDVKFLVVEPAKGEYKDITAFGGKSDVTVYGTNPKVKETEMLQINPFSFPKEVHVLEHLDRLVEIFNVCWPMYAAMPAILKDAIERAYEKAGWDIEMSENKYDDNLFPTFKDVYEQIREVLEESEYSADNKGDYTGALVTRLRSLTTGINGLIFNADEISMEELFDTNVIVDLSRIGSTETKSLIMGLLVLKLQEYRMGVSEANQHLKHVTVLEEAHNLLKRTSSEQSSESGNLLGKSVEMLANSIAEMRTYGEGFIIADQSPGLLDMSVIRNTNTKIILRLPDYEDRELVGRAAGLNDEQIVELAKLDNGVAAVMQSDWLEPVLCQIDKYERKYDWMEEYEKSNEENDSLKKISVEKELLNCIMNNELYRKNDRVDIKKLKDKVIHSKLETPVKCDFMEYVFAEEPNLFKPLQKLLFDFLHAEKAIENAKECTEMKPWLRNVINSLSPSVQSFETEQINLVLGLIIAEKVQRDAEYEEIYNHFTELYIKGRGIV
;
A
#
# COMPACT_ATOMS: atom_id res chain seq x y z
N MET A 1 -38.58 57.63 52.70
CA MET A 1 -37.49 58.09 51.80
C MET A 1 -36.22 57.41 52.28
N GLU A 2 -35.42 56.97 51.31
CA GLU A 2 -34.17 56.20 51.41
C GLU A 2 -34.28 54.75 51.92
N ASN A 3 -34.08 53.84 50.98
CA ASN A 3 -34.16 52.39 51.12
C ASN A 3 -32.76 51.89 51.53
N THR A 4 -32.45 51.86 52.83
CA THR A 4 -31.14 51.49 53.39
C THR A 4 -30.92 49.98 53.52
N LEU A 5 -31.45 49.17 52.59
CA LEU A 5 -31.36 47.71 52.60
C LEU A 5 -30.54 47.11 51.45
N ASP A 6 -30.05 47.94 50.51
CA ASP A 6 -29.16 47.50 49.43
C ASP A 6 -27.85 48.30 49.48
N THR A 7 -26.83 47.76 50.16
CA THR A 7 -25.47 48.37 50.28
C THR A 7 -24.56 48.01 49.10
N ARG A 8 -25.10 47.46 48.01
CA ARG A 8 -24.30 47.08 46.84
C ARG A 8 -24.13 48.28 45.90
N SER A 9 -22.88 48.70 45.68
CA SER A 9 -22.56 49.76 44.71
C SER A 9 -22.85 49.27 43.28
N TYR A 10 -23.98 49.70 42.71
CA TYR A 10 -24.36 49.36 41.34
C TYR A 10 -23.36 49.88 40.29
N SER A 11 -22.59 50.93 40.58
CA SER A 11 -21.56 51.44 39.66
C SER A 11 -20.33 50.53 39.63
N GLU A 12 -19.87 50.05 40.78
CA GLU A 12 -18.75 49.10 40.88
C GLU A 12 -19.13 47.74 40.29
N LEU A 13 -20.37 47.30 40.52
CA LEU A 13 -20.93 46.10 39.88
C LEU A 13 -20.96 46.24 38.35
N ASN A 14 -21.37 47.39 37.81
CA ASN A 14 -21.41 47.62 36.36
C ASN A 14 -20.01 47.62 35.73
N THR A 15 -19.01 48.20 36.40
CA THR A 15 -17.61 48.17 35.93
C THR A 15 -17.05 46.76 35.98
N ALA A 16 -17.29 46.02 37.06
CA ALA A 16 -16.94 44.61 37.21
C ALA A 16 -17.62 43.73 36.16
N LEU A 17 -18.91 43.95 35.91
CA LEU A 17 -19.69 43.24 34.90
C LEU A 17 -19.18 43.55 33.49
N SER A 18 -18.78 44.79 33.22
CA SER A 18 -18.17 45.20 31.93
C SER A 18 -16.81 44.52 31.71
N LEU A 19 -15.96 44.47 32.74
CA LEU A 19 -14.65 43.82 32.67
C LEU A 19 -14.77 42.28 32.54
N ALA A 20 -15.71 41.69 33.26
CA ALA A 20 -16.08 40.27 33.14
C ALA A 20 -16.64 39.98 31.74
N GLN A 21 -17.52 40.83 31.22
CA GLN A 21 -18.02 40.71 29.84
C GLN A 21 -16.87 40.81 28.83
N HIS A 22 -15.94 41.74 29.02
CA HIS A 22 -14.80 41.94 28.12
C HIS A 22 -13.89 40.70 28.07
N THR A 23 -13.70 40.04 29.21
CA THR A 23 -12.84 38.85 29.36
C THR A 23 -13.55 37.56 28.93
N VAL A 24 -14.80 37.35 29.37
CA VAL A 24 -15.60 36.14 29.08
C VAL A 24 -16.05 36.09 27.62
N TYR A 25 -16.48 37.22 27.05
CA TYR A 25 -16.84 37.29 25.63
C TYR A 25 -15.64 37.55 24.73
N LYS A 26 -14.42 37.66 25.29
CA LYS A 26 -13.17 38.00 24.59
C LYS A 26 -13.33 39.17 23.61
N ARG A 27 -14.04 40.24 24.04
CA ARG A 27 -14.36 41.40 23.18
C ARG A 27 -13.13 42.17 22.69
N TYR A 28 -11.96 41.92 23.30
CA TYR A 28 -10.69 42.46 22.84
C TYR A 28 -10.22 41.87 21.50
N LEU A 29 -10.62 40.63 21.15
CA LEU A 29 -10.10 39.94 19.95
C LEU A 29 -10.44 40.66 18.65
N PRO A 30 -11.68 41.16 18.40
CA PRO A 30 -11.98 41.95 17.20
C PRO A 30 -11.40 43.37 17.19
N GLN A 31 -10.87 43.85 18.32
CA GLN A 31 -10.38 45.23 18.50
C GLN A 31 -8.85 45.31 18.53
N LEU A 32 -8.12 44.21 18.31
CA LEU A 32 -6.66 44.19 18.40
C LEU A 32 -5.98 45.18 17.45
N GLN A 33 -6.60 45.48 16.30
CA GLN A 33 -6.13 46.48 15.36
C GLN A 33 -6.07 47.91 15.95
N GLU A 34 -6.95 48.23 16.90
CA GLU A 34 -7.07 49.55 17.53
C GLU A 34 -6.01 49.77 18.62
N TYR A 35 -5.50 48.70 19.22
CA TYR A 35 -4.55 48.76 20.33
C TYR A 35 -3.10 48.96 19.88
N ALA A 36 -2.25 49.41 20.81
CA ALA A 36 -0.82 49.59 20.57
C ALA A 36 -0.09 48.24 20.63
N ALA A 37 0.80 47.99 19.66
CA ALA A 37 1.69 46.83 19.67
C ALA A 37 2.85 47.08 20.66
N VAL A 38 3.13 46.09 21.51
CA VAL A 38 4.18 46.17 22.53
C VAL A 38 5.51 45.77 21.91
N GLN A 39 6.54 46.60 22.08
CA GLN A 39 7.89 46.29 21.59
C GLN A 39 8.40 44.95 22.15
N PRO A 40 9.02 44.09 21.31
CA PRO A 40 9.64 42.86 21.78
C PRO A 40 10.66 43.13 22.89
N PRO A 41 10.72 42.31 23.95
CA PRO A 41 11.77 42.40 24.95
C PRO A 41 13.15 42.26 24.29
N GLN A 42 14.17 42.93 24.84
CA GLN A 42 15.54 42.85 24.29
C GLN A 42 16.04 41.40 24.22
N ILE A 43 15.67 40.58 25.21
CA ILE A 43 15.96 39.14 25.24
C ILE A 43 15.47 38.43 23.97
N LEU A 44 14.27 38.75 23.50
CA LEU A 44 13.70 38.17 22.29
C LEU A 44 14.43 38.70 21.04
N LEU A 45 14.84 39.97 21.02
CA LEU A 45 15.55 40.55 19.88
C LEU A 45 16.97 39.98 19.72
N ASP A 46 17.64 39.68 20.82
CA ASP A 46 19.00 39.14 20.83
C ASP A 46 19.05 37.66 20.39
N GLU A 47 17.95 36.91 20.52
CA GLU A 47 17.83 35.52 20.09
C GLU A 47 18.11 35.35 18.59
N GLN A 48 19.10 34.51 18.26
CA GLN A 48 19.35 34.08 16.89
C GLN A 48 18.36 32.98 16.49
N ILE A 49 17.72 33.15 15.33
CA ILE A 49 16.67 32.24 14.83
C ILE A 49 17.20 30.82 14.64
N GLU A 50 18.45 30.71 14.18
CA GLU A 50 19.18 29.46 13.98
C GLU A 50 19.37 28.67 15.27
N ASP A 51 19.34 29.33 16.42
CA ASP A 51 19.52 28.71 17.73
C ASP A 51 18.19 28.30 18.38
N CYS A 52 17.10 28.97 18.01
CA CYS A 52 15.81 28.84 18.68
C CYS A 52 14.77 28.04 17.88
N THR A 53 15.00 27.79 16.59
CA THR A 53 14.01 27.17 15.69
C THR A 53 14.57 26.01 14.89
N ARG A 54 13.75 25.00 14.58
CA ARG A 54 14.10 23.89 13.68
C ARG A 54 12.90 23.53 12.82
N PHE A 55 13.11 23.40 11.51
CA PHE A 55 12.08 23.10 10.52
C PHE A 55 12.49 21.97 9.57
N PHE A 56 11.48 21.29 9.04
CA PHE A 56 11.59 20.50 7.82
C PHE A 56 10.46 20.89 6.87
N GLN A 57 10.71 20.81 5.57
CA GLN A 57 9.70 20.93 4.53
C GLN A 57 9.10 19.55 4.24
N LEU A 58 7.78 19.49 4.05
CA LEU A 58 7.09 18.31 3.53
C LEU A 58 7.19 18.31 2.00
N GLU A 59 7.75 17.24 1.43
CA GLU A 59 7.83 17.05 -0.03
C GLU A 59 6.77 16.08 -0.55
N GLU A 60 6.40 15.08 0.26
CA GLU A 60 5.39 14.08 -0.08
C GLU A 60 4.80 13.54 1.22
N LEU A 61 3.47 13.46 1.31
CA LEU A 61 2.77 12.90 2.47
C LEU A 61 2.17 11.54 2.11
N SER A 62 2.54 10.49 2.85
CA SER A 62 2.01 9.15 2.65
C SER A 62 0.99 8.82 3.74
N CYS A 63 -0.21 8.42 3.32
CA CYS A 63 -1.35 8.16 4.16
C CYS A 63 -1.89 6.75 3.92
N LYS A 64 -2.32 6.08 5.01
CA LYS A 64 -3.09 4.85 4.89
C LYS A 64 -4.53 5.20 4.52
N LYS A 65 -5.08 4.46 3.57
CA LYS A 65 -6.48 4.63 3.15
C LYS A 65 -7.45 4.37 4.30
N GLY A 66 -8.47 5.23 4.44
CA GLY A 66 -9.54 5.08 5.43
C GLY A 66 -9.20 5.51 6.85
N GLU A 67 -8.02 6.08 7.10
CA GLU A 67 -7.57 6.48 8.43
C GLU A 67 -7.87 7.96 8.76
N ASP A 68 -8.06 8.26 10.05
CA ASP A 68 -8.28 9.63 10.52
C ASP A 68 -6.95 10.36 10.74
N LEU A 69 -6.60 11.23 9.78
CA LEU A 69 -5.38 12.05 9.81
C LEU A 69 -5.30 12.93 11.06
N LEU A 70 -6.43 13.49 11.52
CA LEU A 70 -6.45 14.45 12.63
C LEU A 70 -6.07 13.78 13.94
N GLN A 71 -6.54 12.56 14.18
CA GLN A 71 -6.18 11.78 15.38
C GLN A 71 -4.68 11.45 15.42
N LYS A 72 -4.11 11.06 14.28
CA LYS A 72 -2.67 10.82 14.16
C LYS A 72 -1.85 12.07 14.43
N LEU A 73 -2.24 13.20 13.83
CA LEU A 73 -1.58 14.48 14.06
C LEU A 73 -1.69 14.93 15.52
N SER A 74 -2.83 14.71 16.19
CA SER A 74 -2.98 14.97 17.63
C SER A 74 -1.90 14.23 18.44
N THR A 75 -1.69 12.96 18.14
CA THR A 75 -0.68 12.12 18.81
C THR A 75 0.75 12.65 18.54
N VAL A 76 1.05 13.04 17.30
CA VAL A 76 2.36 13.59 16.91
C VAL A 76 2.63 14.92 17.62
N TYR A 77 1.66 15.83 17.63
CA TYR A 77 1.80 17.15 18.22
C TYR A 77 1.92 17.07 19.74
N HIS A 78 1.08 16.27 20.39
CA HIS A 78 1.17 16.02 21.84
C HIS A 78 2.55 15.48 22.25
N ALA A 79 3.12 14.53 21.51
CA ALA A 79 4.44 13.97 21.80
C ALA A 79 5.55 15.03 21.73
N SER A 80 5.54 15.89 20.71
CA SER A 80 6.51 16.98 20.57
C SER A 80 6.34 18.06 21.65
N MET A 81 5.10 18.34 22.03
CA MET A 81 4.76 19.45 22.92
C MET A 81 4.99 19.13 24.41
N SER A 82 5.05 17.86 24.80
CA SER A 82 5.41 17.42 26.16
C SER A 82 6.76 18.00 26.66
N LEU A 83 7.60 18.47 25.75
CA LEU A 83 8.90 19.09 26.01
C LEU A 83 8.84 20.63 26.11
N GLY A 84 7.65 21.23 26.04
CA GLY A 84 7.41 22.67 26.21
C GLY A 84 7.83 23.55 25.03
N CYS A 85 7.96 22.98 23.83
CA CYS A 85 8.31 23.72 22.61
C CYS A 85 7.07 24.16 21.84
N ASN A 86 7.11 25.36 21.25
CA ASN A 86 6.07 25.86 20.36
C ASN A 86 6.08 25.04 19.07
N LEU A 87 4.90 24.72 18.56
CA LEU A 87 4.74 24.05 17.27
C LEU A 87 4.34 25.07 16.21
N ILE A 88 4.97 24.96 15.04
CA ILE A 88 4.75 25.89 13.94
C ILE A 88 4.46 25.11 12.67
N VAL A 89 3.41 25.51 11.96
CA VAL A 89 3.14 25.11 10.57
C VAL A 89 3.13 26.36 9.72
N MET A 90 3.88 26.36 8.62
CA MET A 90 3.99 27.49 7.72
C MET A 90 3.74 27.04 6.28
N VAL A 91 2.92 27.80 5.55
CA VAL A 91 2.65 27.61 4.13
C VAL A 91 3.12 28.84 3.39
N ASP A 92 4.05 28.67 2.45
CA ASP A 92 4.60 29.77 1.67
C ASP A 92 4.35 29.60 0.17
N VAL A 93 3.84 30.66 -0.46
CA VAL A 93 3.65 30.79 -1.91
C VAL A 93 4.32 32.09 -2.37
N ALA A 94 5.62 32.01 -2.61
CA ALA A 94 6.47 33.16 -2.91
C ALA A 94 6.10 33.93 -4.20
N ARG A 95 5.52 33.26 -5.20
CA ARG A 95 5.17 33.86 -6.51
C ARG A 95 3.81 33.35 -7.00
N ILE A 96 3.15 34.13 -7.85
CA ILE A 96 1.90 33.71 -8.51
C ILE A 96 2.17 32.40 -9.25
N ASP A 97 1.29 31.42 -9.05
CA ASP A 97 1.39 30.06 -9.61
C ASP A 97 2.63 29.25 -9.20
N ALA A 98 3.29 29.63 -8.11
CA ALA A 98 4.32 28.80 -7.46
C ALA A 98 3.68 27.68 -6.63
N PRO A 99 4.33 26.51 -6.48
CA PRO A 99 3.87 25.45 -5.60
C PRO A 99 3.87 25.92 -4.14
N ALA A 100 2.84 25.55 -3.38
CA ALA A 100 2.77 25.82 -1.95
C ALA A 100 3.78 24.94 -1.20
N LYS A 101 4.76 25.58 -0.55
CA LYS A 101 5.73 24.89 0.30
C LYS A 101 5.22 24.86 1.73
N ILE A 102 5.10 23.66 2.30
CA ILE A 102 4.60 23.44 3.67
C ILE A 102 5.78 23.06 4.56
N TYR A 103 6.03 23.87 5.58
CA TYR A 103 7.06 23.67 6.57
C TYR A 103 6.43 23.37 7.93
N VAL A 104 7.03 22.42 8.65
CA VAL A 104 6.61 22.07 10.01
C VAL A 104 7.85 22.13 10.89
N GLY A 105 7.71 22.75 12.06
CA GLY A 105 8.85 23.01 12.92
C GLY A 105 8.48 23.23 14.37
N VAL A 106 9.54 23.32 15.18
CA VAL A 106 9.44 23.65 16.60
C VAL A 106 10.30 24.85 16.94
N ARG A 107 9.89 25.55 17.98
CA ARG A 107 10.67 26.61 18.61
C ARG A 107 10.74 26.40 20.11
N ASN A 108 11.87 26.78 20.70
CA ASN A 108 12.00 26.92 22.14
C ASN A 108 12.62 28.28 22.47
N SER A 109 12.23 28.87 23.60
CA SER A 109 12.81 30.13 24.08
C SER A 109 14.01 29.86 24.97
N GLY A 110 15.10 30.61 24.82
CA GLY A 110 16.31 30.51 25.64
C GLY A 110 17.56 30.00 24.93
N GLU A 111 18.70 30.61 25.28
CA GLU A 111 20.02 30.32 24.70
C GLU A 111 20.85 29.30 25.49
N ASP A 112 20.36 28.87 26.66
CA ASP A 112 21.09 27.96 27.52
C ASP A 112 21.21 26.54 26.93
N ALA A 113 22.20 25.80 27.41
CA ALA A 113 22.46 24.44 26.90
C ALA A 113 21.25 23.50 27.09
N GLU A 114 20.43 23.76 28.11
CA GLU A 114 19.20 23.02 28.36
C GLU A 114 18.11 23.32 27.31
N ALA A 115 17.87 24.59 26.97
CA ALA A 115 16.90 24.97 25.93
C ALA A 115 17.31 24.45 24.55
N LYS A 116 18.60 24.52 24.20
CA LYS A 116 19.12 23.97 22.92
C LYS A 116 18.96 22.45 22.87
N ARG A 117 19.17 21.75 23.99
CA ARG A 117 18.94 20.29 24.09
C ARG A 117 17.46 19.94 23.96
N LYS A 118 16.57 20.69 24.62
CA LYS A 118 15.11 20.52 24.51
C LYS A 118 14.65 20.72 23.08
N LEU A 119 15.07 21.81 22.41
CA LEU A 119 14.75 22.08 21.01
C LEU A 119 15.15 20.92 20.08
N SER A 120 16.39 20.43 20.17
CA SER A 120 16.86 19.31 19.34
C SER A 120 16.09 18.02 19.62
N THR A 121 15.74 17.78 20.88
CA THR A 121 14.95 16.60 21.28
C THR A 121 13.53 16.69 20.75
N SER A 122 12.86 17.83 20.91
CA SER A 122 11.50 18.08 20.42
C SER A 122 11.41 17.98 18.90
N PHE A 123 12.37 18.55 18.18
CA PHE A 123 12.41 18.44 16.72
C PHE A 123 12.56 16.98 16.26
N LYS A 124 13.43 16.20 16.92
CA LYS A 124 13.57 14.77 16.64
C LYS A 124 12.29 14.00 16.98
N THR A 125 11.64 14.31 18.10
CA THR A 125 10.36 13.70 18.51
C THR A 125 9.26 14.00 17.50
N LEU A 126 9.12 15.25 17.06
CA LEU A 126 8.16 15.65 16.02
C LEU A 126 8.42 14.89 14.71
N LYS A 127 9.66 14.92 14.22
CA LYS A 127 10.02 14.26 12.97
C LYS A 127 9.85 12.73 13.03
N ASN A 128 10.21 12.10 14.14
CA ASN A 128 10.01 10.66 14.34
C ASN A 128 8.53 10.31 14.52
N GLY A 129 7.76 11.16 15.22
CA GLY A 129 6.32 11.03 15.35
C GLY A 129 5.62 11.08 13.98
N MET A 130 6.01 12.02 13.13
CA MET A 130 5.57 12.11 11.74
C MET A 130 5.94 10.85 10.96
N LYS A 131 7.19 10.37 11.02
CA LYS A 131 7.63 9.14 10.34
C LYS A 131 6.89 7.88 10.82
N SER A 132 6.59 7.80 12.11
CA SER A 132 5.91 6.63 12.70
C SER A 132 4.43 6.59 12.36
N ASN A 133 3.77 7.74 12.31
CA ASN A 133 2.34 7.83 12.01
C ASN A 133 2.05 7.90 10.50
N PHE A 134 2.97 8.49 9.72
CA PHE A 134 2.88 8.65 8.28
C PHE A 134 4.11 8.02 7.60
N PRO A 135 4.27 6.67 7.72
CA PRO A 135 5.37 5.96 7.06
C PRO A 135 5.30 6.21 5.54
N GLY A 136 6.43 6.42 4.88
CA GLY A 136 6.44 6.81 3.47
C GLY A 136 6.75 8.29 3.23
N THR A 137 6.32 9.17 4.15
CA THR A 137 6.44 10.63 4.01
C THR A 137 7.89 11.07 3.78
N LYS A 138 8.09 11.93 2.77
CA LYS A 138 9.39 12.50 2.41
C LYS A 138 9.54 13.89 3.02
N PHE A 139 10.68 14.11 3.63
CA PHE A 139 11.02 15.35 4.35
C PHE A 139 12.32 15.90 3.80
N HIS A 140 12.36 17.21 3.58
CA HIS A 140 13.58 17.96 3.35
C HIS A 140 13.93 18.72 4.63
N ASP A 141 15.05 18.39 5.27
CA ASP A 141 15.52 19.16 6.44
C ASP A 141 15.93 20.55 6.00
N VAL A 142 15.55 21.58 6.76
CA VAL A 142 16.03 22.95 6.55
C VAL A 142 17.22 23.19 7.48
N PRO A 143 18.46 23.25 6.98
CA PRO A 143 19.64 23.54 7.79
C PRO A 143 19.51 24.87 8.53
N ALA A 144 19.59 24.80 9.86
CA ALA A 144 19.39 25.95 10.73
C ALA A 144 20.38 27.09 10.46
N GLN A 145 21.65 26.79 10.15
CA GLN A 145 22.70 27.82 9.97
C GLN A 145 22.81 28.41 8.56
N LYS A 146 22.14 27.82 7.57
CA LYS A 146 22.33 28.20 6.17
C LYS A 146 21.03 28.62 5.52
N ASP A 147 20.06 27.71 5.51
CA ASP A 147 18.86 27.89 4.70
C ASP A 147 17.74 28.58 5.51
N MET A 148 17.77 28.48 6.85
CA MET A 148 16.77 29.11 7.72
C MET A 148 16.83 30.65 7.72
N PRO A 149 18.00 31.30 7.84
CA PRO A 149 18.07 32.77 7.75
C PRO A 149 17.59 33.28 6.39
N GLU A 150 18.02 32.63 5.30
CA GLU A 150 17.59 32.98 3.94
C GLU A 150 16.07 32.85 3.77
N LEU A 151 15.49 31.73 4.22
CA LEU A 151 14.04 31.50 4.16
C LEU A 151 13.25 32.57 4.93
N VAL A 152 13.73 32.93 6.13
CA VAL A 152 13.08 33.95 6.95
C VAL A 152 13.22 35.33 6.32
N ASP A 153 14.39 35.68 5.79
CA ASP A 153 14.61 36.98 5.15
C ASP A 153 13.78 37.13 3.86
N ASP A 154 13.62 36.05 3.09
CA ASP A 154 12.75 36.00 1.92
C ASP A 154 11.27 36.24 2.28
N ILE A 155 10.81 35.62 3.37
CA ILE A 155 9.42 35.70 3.84
C ILE A 155 9.11 37.04 4.53
N PHE A 156 9.98 37.47 5.44
CA PHE A 156 9.75 38.62 6.33
C PHE A 156 10.43 39.92 5.89
N GLY A 157 11.10 39.90 4.73
CA GLY A 157 11.72 41.08 4.14
C GLY A 157 10.73 42.18 3.74
N ASN A 158 11.16 43.06 2.84
CA ASN A 158 10.37 44.24 2.41
C ASN A 158 9.16 43.89 1.51
N SER A 159 8.99 42.62 1.14
CA SER A 159 7.91 42.10 0.31
C SER A 159 6.55 42.09 1.03
N VAL A 160 6.54 41.91 2.36
CA VAL A 160 5.33 41.88 3.18
C VAL A 160 4.93 43.29 3.59
N LYS A 161 3.73 43.71 3.18
CA LYS A 161 3.15 45.03 3.49
C LYS A 161 1.85 44.94 4.27
N TYR A 162 1.21 43.78 4.27
CA TYR A 162 -0.08 43.55 4.90
C TYR A 162 -0.01 42.31 5.76
N ILE A 163 -0.56 42.41 6.98
CA ILE A 163 -0.67 41.31 7.91
C ILE A 163 -2.12 41.20 8.35
N SER A 164 -2.68 39.99 8.30
CA SER A 164 -3.96 39.65 8.89
C SER A 164 -3.73 38.62 9.99
N SER A 165 -4.46 38.69 11.11
CA SER A 165 -4.49 37.62 12.11
C SER A 165 -5.90 37.08 12.28
N VAL A 166 -6.03 35.77 12.45
CA VAL A 166 -7.29 35.11 12.76
C VAL A 166 -7.19 34.43 14.11
N SER A 167 -8.13 34.79 14.99
CA SER A 167 -8.30 34.25 16.33
C SER A 167 -9.63 33.48 16.36
N CYS A 168 -9.61 32.17 16.44
CA CYS A 168 -10.82 31.37 16.54
C CYS A 168 -10.55 30.01 17.16
N VAL A 169 -11.61 29.36 17.64
CA VAL A 169 -11.58 27.95 18.07
C VAL A 169 -12.09 27.10 16.91
N ALA A 170 -11.24 26.23 16.39
CA ALA A 170 -11.63 25.29 15.35
C ALA A 170 -12.54 24.21 15.93
N ALA A 171 -13.66 23.95 15.25
CA ALA A 171 -14.56 22.86 15.58
C ALA A 171 -14.88 22.04 14.33
N ALA A 172 -14.95 20.72 14.48
CA ALA A 172 -15.37 19.84 13.41
C ALA A 172 -16.84 20.10 13.06
N ARG A 173 -17.18 20.07 11.77
CA ARG A 173 -18.58 20.12 11.32
C ARG A 173 -19.23 18.75 11.41
N ASP A 174 -20.48 18.70 11.88
CA ASP A 174 -21.26 17.47 11.95
C ASP A 174 -21.56 16.93 10.54
N LYS A 175 -20.84 15.86 10.16
CA LYS A 175 -20.97 15.18 8.86
C LYS A 175 -22.32 14.46 8.70
N SER A 176 -23.09 14.26 9.77
CA SER A 176 -24.39 13.58 9.73
C SER A 176 -25.54 14.47 9.23
N LYS A 177 -25.37 15.79 9.25
CA LYS A 177 -26.39 16.79 8.85
C LYS A 177 -26.14 17.41 7.47
N THR A 178 -25.06 17.04 6.79
CA THR A 178 -24.72 17.54 5.45
C THR A 178 -24.97 16.46 4.39
N GLU A 179 -25.73 16.76 3.34
CA GLU A 179 -26.04 15.83 2.23
C GLU A 179 -24.78 15.26 1.54
N ASN A 180 -23.63 15.93 1.67
CA ASN A 180 -22.33 15.48 1.19
C ASN A 180 -21.46 14.96 2.35
N LYS A 181 -21.33 13.63 2.47
CA LYS A 181 -20.35 12.95 3.34
C LYS A 181 -18.88 13.28 3.01
N SER A 182 -18.63 13.99 1.90
CA SER A 182 -17.32 14.31 1.32
C SER A 182 -16.83 15.73 1.61
N PHE A 183 -17.49 16.51 2.47
CA PHE A 183 -17.02 17.85 2.80
C PHE A 183 -15.75 17.77 3.66
N ILE A 184 -14.63 18.17 3.08
CA ILE A 184 -13.31 18.18 3.72
C ILE A 184 -13.06 19.58 4.28
N GLN A 185 -12.91 19.66 5.60
CA GLN A 185 -12.47 20.83 6.35
C GLN A 185 -10.95 20.68 6.52
N GLY A 186 -10.13 21.45 5.80
CA GLY A 186 -8.68 21.26 5.81
C GLY A 186 -7.87 22.25 4.97
N LEU A 187 -6.55 22.18 5.12
CA LEU A 187 -5.56 23.07 4.51
C LEU A 187 -5.59 23.02 2.97
N GLU A 188 -6.02 21.91 2.39
CA GLU A 188 -6.17 21.73 0.94
C GLU A 188 -7.13 22.72 0.30
N ARG A 189 -8.28 22.96 0.93
CA ARG A 189 -9.25 23.94 0.42
C ARG A 189 -8.75 25.36 0.58
N PHE A 190 -7.99 25.62 1.64
CA PHE A 190 -7.33 26.90 1.85
C PHE A 190 -6.32 27.17 0.73
N ILE A 191 -5.43 26.22 0.44
CA ILE A 191 -4.44 26.34 -0.63
C ILE A 191 -5.12 26.50 -2.00
N ASP A 192 -6.17 25.72 -2.28
CA ASP A 192 -6.90 25.80 -3.54
C ASP A 192 -7.66 27.12 -3.74
N ALA A 193 -8.30 27.63 -2.69
CA ALA A 193 -8.99 28.92 -2.73
C ALA A 193 -8.01 30.10 -2.88
N MET A 194 -6.76 29.93 -2.44
CA MET A 194 -5.71 30.93 -2.55
C MET A 194 -4.89 30.84 -3.85
N ARG A 195 -5.25 29.95 -4.80
CA ARG A 195 -4.57 29.88 -6.10
C ARG A 195 -4.57 31.24 -6.82
N GLY A 196 -3.46 31.54 -7.50
CA GLY A 196 -3.23 32.84 -8.17
C GLY A 196 -2.83 33.99 -7.23
N ASN A 197 -2.72 33.74 -5.92
CA ASN A 197 -2.28 34.74 -4.93
C ASN A 197 -0.93 34.37 -4.32
N THR A 198 -0.13 35.39 -4.00
CA THR A 198 1.09 35.25 -3.19
C THR A 198 0.77 35.49 -1.74
N TYR A 199 1.15 34.56 -0.87
CA TYR A 199 0.91 34.69 0.57
C TYR A 199 1.84 33.79 1.36
N THR A 200 2.05 34.16 2.62
CA THR A 200 2.62 33.28 3.63
C THR A 200 1.63 33.15 4.78
N ALA A 201 1.24 31.92 5.11
CA ALA A 201 0.39 31.60 6.25
C ALA A 201 1.26 30.96 7.34
N ILE A 202 1.18 31.47 8.56
CA ILE A 202 1.93 30.97 9.72
C ILE A 202 0.94 30.65 10.82
N PHE A 203 0.98 29.41 11.30
CA PHE A 203 0.19 28.92 12.40
C PHE A 203 1.12 28.63 13.57
N ILE A 204 0.92 29.33 14.69
CA ILE A 204 1.76 29.22 15.88
C ILE A 204 0.89 28.62 16.99
N ALA A 205 1.36 27.55 17.61
CA ALA A 205 0.77 26.97 18.80
C ALA A 205 1.79 26.90 19.94
N GLU A 206 1.57 27.71 20.96
CA GLU A 206 2.41 27.77 22.17
C GLU A 206 1.77 26.90 23.27
N PRO A 207 2.49 25.90 23.81
CA PRO A 207 1.94 25.04 24.87
C PRO A 207 1.77 25.83 26.18
N LEU A 208 0.60 25.71 26.81
CA LEU A 208 0.34 26.32 28.11
C LEU A 208 0.82 25.39 29.22
N THR A 209 1.53 25.96 30.20
CA THR A 209 2.00 25.21 31.37
C THR A 209 0.82 24.79 32.25
N THR A 210 0.97 23.69 33.00
CA THR A 210 -0.06 23.23 33.96
C THR A 210 -0.44 24.32 34.97
N ARG A 211 0.52 25.18 35.33
CA ARG A 211 0.27 26.33 36.20
C ARG A 211 -0.64 27.36 35.55
N GLU A 212 -0.37 27.74 34.30
CA GLU A 212 -1.21 28.69 33.56
C GLU A 212 -2.62 28.13 33.33
N GLN A 213 -2.74 26.84 33.02
CA GLN A 213 -4.04 26.18 32.89
C GLN A 213 -4.83 26.23 34.20
N SER A 214 -4.18 25.94 35.34
CA SER A 214 -4.83 26.06 36.66
C SER A 214 -5.21 27.50 36.98
N ASP A 215 -4.36 28.48 36.65
CA ASP A 215 -4.66 29.91 36.86
C ASP A 215 -5.89 30.35 36.04
N ILE A 216 -6.00 29.90 34.78
CA ILE A 216 -7.15 30.17 33.90
C ILE A 216 -8.42 29.55 34.48
N ARG A 217 -8.37 28.28 34.90
CA ARG A 217 -9.51 27.59 35.52
C ARG A 217 -9.99 28.32 36.78
N SER A 218 -9.07 28.60 37.71
CA SER A 218 -9.41 29.31 38.95
C SER A 218 -9.98 30.70 38.66
N GLY A 219 -9.47 31.39 37.64
CA GLY A 219 -10.03 32.66 37.18
C GLY A 219 -11.50 32.56 36.71
N TYR A 220 -11.85 31.53 35.95
CA TYR A 220 -13.24 31.29 35.55
C TYR A 220 -14.14 30.88 36.73
N GLU A 221 -13.63 30.07 37.66
CA GLU A 221 -14.36 29.66 38.88
C GLU A 221 -14.65 30.84 39.81
N GLU A 222 -13.68 31.75 39.99
CA GLU A 222 -13.85 32.98 40.77
C GLU A 222 -14.89 33.92 40.15
N LEU A 223 -14.85 34.09 38.82
CA LEU A 223 -15.84 34.89 38.08
C LEU A 223 -17.24 34.28 38.20
N TYR A 224 -17.36 32.96 38.03
CA TYR A 224 -18.63 32.25 38.18
C TYR A 224 -19.21 32.43 39.58
N SER A 225 -18.39 32.23 40.61
CA SER A 225 -18.79 32.38 42.01
C SER A 225 -19.26 33.81 42.30
N SER A 226 -18.55 34.81 41.77
CA SER A 226 -18.86 36.22 41.96
C SER A 226 -20.14 36.67 41.23
N LEU A 227 -20.44 36.09 40.06
CA LEU A 227 -21.62 36.44 39.27
C LEU A 227 -22.88 35.69 39.72
N SER A 228 -22.74 34.47 40.24
CA SER A 228 -23.89 33.64 40.66
C SER A 228 -24.72 34.28 41.77
N SER A 229 -24.10 35.06 42.66
CA SER A 229 -24.81 35.84 43.70
C SER A 229 -25.73 36.94 43.14
N PHE A 230 -25.60 37.30 41.87
CA PHE A 230 -26.43 38.29 41.19
C PHE A 230 -27.39 37.68 40.16
N GLU A 231 -27.39 36.35 39.98
CA GLU A 231 -28.26 35.67 39.01
C GLU A 231 -29.74 35.84 39.36
N LYS A 232 -30.08 35.72 40.65
CA LYS A 232 -31.46 35.70 41.13
C LYS A 232 -31.63 36.57 42.37
N SER A 233 -32.71 37.36 42.38
CA SER A 233 -33.18 38.05 43.57
C SER A 233 -34.60 37.61 43.89
N VAL A 234 -34.82 37.20 45.14
CA VAL A 234 -36.13 36.76 45.63
C VAL A 234 -36.69 37.82 46.56
N TRP A 235 -37.84 38.38 46.22
CA TRP A 235 -38.55 39.34 47.05
C TRP A 235 -39.78 38.67 47.65
N SER A 236 -39.80 38.48 48.97
CA SER A 236 -40.94 37.89 49.66
C SER A 236 -41.76 38.98 50.36
N TYR A 237 -42.98 39.19 49.91
CA TYR A 237 -43.98 40.04 50.57
C TYR A 237 -44.89 39.15 51.42
N ASN A 238 -44.88 39.40 52.72
CA ASN A 238 -45.73 38.68 53.66
C ASN A 238 -46.77 39.65 54.23
N GLU A 239 -48.05 39.38 53.94
CA GLU A 239 -49.17 40.10 54.54
C GLU A 239 -49.89 39.15 55.49
N ASN A 240 -50.01 39.57 56.76
CA ASN A 240 -50.60 38.75 57.81
C ASN A 240 -51.69 39.55 58.51
N MET A 241 -52.96 39.17 58.30
CA MET A 241 -54.08 39.77 59.02
C MET A 241 -54.50 38.88 60.18
N SER A 242 -54.46 39.46 61.38
CA SER A 242 -54.93 38.84 62.62
C SER A 242 -56.05 39.70 63.21
N ARG A 243 -57.19 39.09 63.55
CA ARG A 243 -58.31 39.79 64.22
C ARG A 243 -58.54 39.16 65.58
N ALA A 244 -58.27 39.92 66.64
CA ALA A 244 -58.46 39.53 68.04
C ALA A 244 -59.50 40.46 68.70
N VAL A 245 -60.46 39.90 69.43
CA VAL A 245 -61.45 40.67 70.22
C VAL A 245 -61.03 40.64 71.68
N THR A 246 -60.87 41.81 72.31
CA THR A 246 -60.47 41.95 73.71
C THR A 246 -61.31 43.04 74.39
N GLU A 247 -61.83 42.77 75.59
CA GLU A 247 -62.66 43.71 76.38
C GLU A 247 -61.89 44.12 77.66
N SER A 248 -61.70 45.42 77.94
CA SER A 248 -61.09 45.91 79.19
C SER A 248 -61.42 47.38 79.49
N LEU A 249 -61.56 47.75 80.77
CA LEU A 249 -61.93 49.09 81.26
C LEU A 249 -61.00 49.53 82.43
N SER A 250 -60.34 50.71 82.36
CA SER A 250 -59.96 51.57 83.52
C SER A 250 -59.24 52.89 83.11
N LYS A 251 -59.18 53.88 84.04
CA LYS A 251 -58.90 55.33 83.89
C LYS A 251 -57.89 55.83 84.97
N GLY A 252 -56.90 56.67 84.62
CA GLY A 252 -56.09 57.47 85.58
C GLY A 252 -54.54 57.48 85.39
N MET A 253 -53.85 58.55 85.83
CA MET A 253 -52.54 59.07 85.35
C MET A 253 -51.40 59.07 86.41
N SER A 254 -50.13 58.89 85.96
CA SER A 254 -48.86 59.57 86.38
C SER A 254 -47.62 58.69 86.73
N GLN A 255 -46.44 59.32 86.54
CA GLN A 255 -45.02 58.88 86.43
C GLN A 255 -44.36 58.10 87.59
N SER A 256 -43.50 57.12 87.23
CA SER A 256 -42.32 56.67 88.01
C SER A 256 -41.33 55.86 87.14
N ILE A 257 -40.04 56.01 87.43
CA ILE A 257 -38.83 55.46 86.77
C ILE A 257 -38.67 53.96 87.04
N THR A 258 -38.16 53.15 86.09
CA THR A 258 -37.90 51.71 86.28
C THR A 258 -36.68 51.22 85.46
N ASP A 259 -35.70 50.62 86.13
CA ASP A 259 -34.67 49.74 85.54
C ASP A 259 -35.16 48.29 85.57
N GLY A 260 -35.05 47.57 84.45
CA GLY A 260 -35.43 46.17 84.37
C GLY A 260 -34.98 45.47 83.08
N THR A 261 -34.07 44.51 83.23
CA THR A 261 -33.58 43.58 82.20
C THR A 261 -34.61 42.49 81.86
N SER A 262 -34.83 42.20 80.58
CA SER A 262 -35.75 41.15 80.11
C SER A 262 -35.07 40.21 79.10
N HIS A 263 -34.94 38.92 79.46
CA HIS A 263 -34.50 37.83 78.59
C HIS A 263 -35.69 37.21 77.84
N THR A 264 -35.56 36.94 76.54
CA THR A 264 -36.54 36.16 75.78
C THR A 264 -35.85 34.96 75.16
N GLN A 265 -36.28 33.74 75.53
CA GLN A 265 -35.81 32.48 74.93
C GLN A 265 -36.89 31.93 74.01
N SER A 266 -36.53 31.58 72.77
CA SER A 266 -37.43 30.91 71.83
C SER A 266 -36.91 29.50 71.53
N HIS A 267 -37.82 28.53 71.51
CA HIS A 267 -37.53 27.14 71.15
C HIS A 267 -38.41 26.73 69.97
N THR A 268 -37.80 26.40 68.84
CA THR A 268 -38.49 25.81 67.69
C THR A 268 -38.07 24.35 67.53
N LYS A 269 -39.05 23.46 67.32
CA LYS A 269 -38.86 22.07 66.88
C LYS A 269 -39.46 21.96 65.49
N SER A 270 -38.67 21.63 64.47
CA SER A 270 -39.18 21.27 63.14
C SER A 270 -38.81 19.83 62.80
N LEU A 271 -39.72 19.15 62.10
CA LEU A 271 -39.54 17.81 61.55
C LEU A 271 -39.88 17.90 60.05
N GLY A 272 -38.90 17.62 59.19
CA GLY A 272 -39.08 17.59 57.75
C GLY A 272 -38.69 16.24 57.17
N ILE A 273 -39.49 15.73 56.23
CA ILE A 273 -39.20 14.53 55.43
C ILE A 273 -39.04 15.01 53.98
N ASN A 274 -37.91 14.68 53.35
CA ASN A 274 -37.63 15.03 51.96
C ASN A 274 -37.41 13.75 51.14
N ILE A 275 -38.00 13.67 49.94
CA ILE A 275 -37.84 12.54 48.99
C ILE A 275 -37.40 13.13 47.65
N GLY A 276 -36.20 12.79 47.20
CA GLY A 276 -35.65 13.18 45.90
C GLY A 276 -34.60 12.17 45.42
N ALA A 277 -34.57 11.91 44.12
CA ALA A 277 -33.67 10.95 43.48
C ALA A 277 -32.65 11.70 42.61
N ASN A 278 -31.36 11.49 42.85
CA ASN A 278 -30.25 11.84 41.95
C ASN A 278 -29.06 10.91 42.20
N ALA A 279 -28.36 10.56 41.11
CA ALA A 279 -27.28 9.56 41.08
C ALA A 279 -25.98 10.16 40.53
N SER A 280 -24.87 10.00 41.27
CA SER A 280 -23.50 10.08 40.75
C SER A 280 -22.52 9.45 41.75
N ARG A 281 -21.37 8.97 41.26
CA ARG A 281 -20.35 8.22 42.01
C ARG A 281 -18.96 8.70 41.54
N ASN A 282 -18.08 9.09 42.46
CA ASN A 282 -16.61 9.03 42.31
C ASN A 282 -15.92 9.25 43.67
N SER A 283 -14.73 8.66 43.83
CA SER A 283 -13.90 8.70 45.04
C SER A 283 -12.42 8.79 44.65
N GLU A 284 -11.76 9.90 44.99
CA GLU A 284 -10.30 10.05 44.99
C GLU A 284 -9.88 10.96 46.16
N VAL A 285 -8.71 10.66 46.74
CA VAL A 285 -8.08 11.43 47.80
C VAL A 285 -6.82 12.06 47.21
N SER A 286 -6.75 13.38 47.15
CA SER A 286 -5.51 14.11 46.87
C SER A 286 -5.29 15.19 47.93
N HIS A 287 -4.07 15.24 48.46
CA HIS A 287 -3.57 16.35 49.28
C HIS A 287 -2.70 17.22 48.38
N SER A 288 -3.09 18.48 48.17
CA SER A 288 -2.18 19.49 47.62
C SER A 288 -2.27 20.77 48.45
N THR A 289 -1.11 21.27 48.86
CA THR A 289 -0.93 22.59 49.47
C THR A 289 -0.35 23.48 48.38
N THR A 290 -1.11 24.50 47.96
CA THR A 290 -0.66 25.45 46.93
C THR A 290 -0.57 26.85 47.52
N ILE A 291 0.62 27.44 47.47
CA ILE A 291 0.88 28.84 47.81
C ILE A 291 0.72 29.65 46.51
N THR A 292 -0.36 30.42 46.38
CA THR A 292 -0.65 31.23 45.18
C THR A 292 -0.15 32.67 45.33
N LYS A 293 0.68 33.11 44.38
CA LYS A 293 0.89 34.54 44.07
C LYS A 293 -0.14 34.94 42.99
N PRO A 294 -0.86 36.06 43.13
CA PRO A 294 -2.00 36.37 42.26
C PRO A 294 -1.59 36.70 40.82
N ASN A 295 -2.39 36.24 39.85
CA ASN A 295 -2.27 36.53 38.42
C ASN A 295 -3.41 37.46 37.94
N LYS A 296 -3.33 38.04 36.73
CA LYS A 296 -4.17 39.18 36.27
C LYS A 296 -5.69 38.93 36.28
N VAL A 297 -6.16 37.68 36.13
CA VAL A 297 -7.59 37.33 36.21
C VAL A 297 -8.09 37.33 37.66
N ALA A 298 -7.25 36.92 38.61
CA ALA A 298 -7.53 37.01 40.05
C ALA A 298 -7.57 38.47 40.55
N LEU A 299 -6.89 39.40 39.87
CA LEU A 299 -6.96 40.83 40.15
C LEU A 299 -8.33 41.43 39.78
N ALA A 300 -8.92 40.97 38.67
CA ALA A 300 -10.27 41.33 38.26
C ALA A 300 -11.33 40.72 39.18
N GLY A 301 -11.18 39.45 39.59
CA GLY A 301 -12.06 38.80 40.58
C GLY A 301 -11.99 39.45 41.97
N ARG A 302 -10.81 39.93 42.38
CA ARG A 302 -10.63 40.66 43.65
C ARG A 302 -11.24 42.07 43.67
N ALA A 303 -11.37 42.73 42.53
CA ALA A 303 -12.08 44.01 42.45
C ALA A 303 -13.59 43.86 42.77
N ILE A 304 -14.16 42.68 42.53
CA ILE A 304 -15.59 42.40 42.75
C ILE A 304 -15.89 42.02 44.20
N SER A 305 -14.94 41.39 44.90
CA SER A 305 -15.11 40.93 46.29
C SER A 305 -14.84 42.01 47.35
N MET A 306 -14.35 43.20 46.98
CA MET A 306 -13.99 44.27 47.92
C MET A 306 -15.08 45.34 48.15
N ALA A 307 -16.31 45.16 47.66
CA ALA A 307 -17.42 46.09 47.95
C ALA A 307 -18.07 45.88 49.34
N GLY A 308 -17.44 45.11 50.25
CA GLY A 308 -18.08 44.66 51.50
C GLY A 308 -17.32 44.84 52.83
N SER A 309 -16.09 45.39 52.88
CA SER A 309 -15.41 45.59 54.18
C SER A 309 -14.39 46.74 54.20
N VAL A 310 -14.30 47.40 55.35
CA VAL A 310 -13.64 48.70 55.58
C VAL A 310 -12.14 48.56 55.89
N LEU A 311 -11.33 49.34 55.17
CA LEU A 311 -10.01 49.98 55.45
C LEU A 311 -8.68 49.19 55.62
N THR A 312 -7.69 49.81 54.95
CA THR A 312 -6.23 49.87 55.15
C THR A 312 -5.32 48.85 54.47
N VAL A 313 -4.69 49.28 53.36
CA VAL A 313 -3.37 48.78 52.95
C VAL A 313 -2.47 50.00 52.68
N VAL A 314 -1.69 50.37 53.69
CA VAL A 314 -0.40 51.07 53.53
C VAL A 314 0.63 50.01 53.16
N GLY A 315 1.50 50.36 52.20
CA GLY A 315 2.23 49.44 51.33
C GLY A 315 3.23 48.46 51.95
N THR A 316 3.56 47.44 51.15
CA THR A 316 4.87 46.81 51.11
C THR A 316 5.23 46.51 49.65
N ALA A 317 6.36 47.07 49.22
CA ALA A 317 6.96 46.94 47.89
C ALA A 317 7.79 45.65 47.78
N PHE A 318 8.11 45.22 46.54
CA PHE A 318 9.36 44.50 46.21
C PHE A 318 9.63 44.59 44.69
N PRO A 319 10.90 44.44 44.24
CA PRO A 319 11.74 45.52 43.76
C PRO A 319 11.84 45.59 42.23
N ILE A 320 12.07 46.77 41.68
CA ILE A 320 12.69 46.94 40.37
C ILE A 320 13.96 47.76 40.57
N VAL A 321 15.09 47.17 40.17
CA VAL A 321 16.40 47.82 40.08
C VAL A 321 16.29 49.03 39.14
N ALA A 322 16.75 50.19 39.62
CA ALA A 322 16.67 51.49 38.95
C ALA A 322 17.47 51.58 37.64
N PRO A 323 17.18 52.62 36.82
CA PRO A 323 18.25 53.53 36.43
C PRO A 323 18.01 54.96 36.98
N LEU A 324 19.12 55.59 37.38
CA LEU A 324 19.22 56.98 37.83
C LEU A 324 18.81 57.98 36.74
N ALA A 325 18.10 59.06 37.11
CA ALA A 325 18.63 60.45 37.09
C ALA A 325 17.56 61.52 37.45
N ALA A 326 17.91 62.39 38.42
CA ALA A 326 17.65 63.84 38.53
C ALA A 326 16.19 64.39 38.50
N VAL A 327 15.67 65.32 39.32
CA VAL A 327 16.13 66.30 40.33
C VAL A 327 14.82 66.77 41.04
N GLY A 328 14.73 66.80 42.37
CA GLY A 328 14.63 68.10 43.06
C GLY A 328 13.63 68.18 44.25
N VAL A 329 14.21 68.29 45.46
CA VAL A 329 13.78 69.11 46.63
C VAL A 329 12.55 68.70 47.48
N GLY A 330 12.78 68.32 48.75
CA GLY A 330 11.83 68.64 49.85
C GLY A 330 11.72 67.74 51.10
N ALA A 331 12.77 67.68 51.93
CA ALA A 331 12.79 67.62 53.42
C ALA A 331 11.97 66.54 54.22
N LYS A 332 12.65 65.58 54.88
CA LYS A 332 12.93 65.45 56.36
C LYS A 332 11.74 64.91 57.20
N VAL A 333 11.82 63.94 58.14
CA VAL A 333 12.87 63.61 59.14
C VAL A 333 12.47 62.33 59.95
N VAL A 334 13.46 61.42 60.21
CA VAL A 334 13.77 60.63 61.45
C VAL A 334 12.75 59.57 61.95
N GLY A 335 13.09 58.32 62.35
CA GLY A 335 14.33 57.55 62.51
C GLY A 335 14.16 56.38 63.51
N GLY A 336 14.84 55.24 63.29
CA GLY A 336 15.45 54.37 64.33
C GLY A 336 14.70 53.19 65.00
N ALA A 337 15.28 51.98 64.83
CA ALA A 337 15.23 50.71 65.61
C ALA A 337 14.02 49.74 65.42
N MET A 338 14.18 48.50 64.89
CA MET A 338 14.83 47.27 65.44
C MET A 338 14.22 46.85 66.79
N GLU A 339 13.78 45.62 67.09
CA GLU A 339 13.87 44.27 66.50
C GLU A 339 12.97 43.32 67.37
N LYS A 340 12.70 42.10 66.87
CA LYS A 340 12.10 40.90 67.54
C LYS A 340 10.57 40.70 67.55
N GLY A 341 10.11 40.01 66.50
CA GLY A 341 9.63 38.62 66.56
C GLY A 341 8.35 38.31 67.35
N ALA A 342 7.26 38.03 66.61
CA ALA A 342 6.39 36.88 66.87
C ALA A 342 5.52 36.58 65.64
N GLU A 343 5.54 35.31 65.28
CA GLU A 343 4.76 34.51 64.33
C GLU A 343 3.34 35.00 63.96
N GLY A 344 3.02 34.84 62.67
CA GLY A 344 1.68 34.96 62.11
C GLY A 344 1.58 34.16 60.81
N PHE A 345 1.78 32.84 60.90
CA PHE A 345 1.37 31.88 59.89
C PHE A 345 -0.17 31.78 59.89
N SER A 346 -0.82 31.86 58.72
CA SER A 346 -2.17 31.33 58.54
C SER A 346 -2.10 30.01 57.78
N ILE A 347 -2.12 28.92 58.57
CA ILE A 347 -2.46 27.58 58.11
C ILE A 347 -3.99 27.54 58.01
N ALA A 348 -4.52 27.23 56.83
CA ALA A 348 -5.91 26.78 56.68
C ALA A 348 -5.87 25.25 56.57
N GLU A 349 -6.15 24.57 57.68
CA GLU A 349 -6.28 23.12 57.77
C GLU A 349 -7.76 22.76 57.56
N SER A 350 -8.07 21.99 56.52
CA SER A 350 -9.39 21.36 56.35
C SER A 350 -9.23 19.85 56.44
N THR A 351 -9.53 19.29 57.61
CA THR A 351 -9.64 17.84 57.80
C THR A 351 -11.04 17.39 57.36
N VAL A 352 -11.14 16.56 56.33
CA VAL A 352 -12.38 15.85 55.97
C VAL A 352 -12.20 14.38 56.32
N ASN A 353 -12.97 13.89 57.29
CA ASN A 353 -13.02 12.47 57.66
C ASN A 353 -14.43 11.94 57.42
N THR A 354 -14.60 11.06 56.43
CA THR A 354 -15.86 10.35 56.19
C THR A 354 -15.55 8.86 55.97
N ILE A 355 -16.02 8.01 56.89
CA ILE A 355 -16.04 6.55 56.73
C ILE A 355 -17.49 6.13 56.48
N GLY A 356 -17.74 5.49 55.35
CA GLY A 356 -19.04 4.88 55.05
C GLY A 356 -18.94 3.91 53.87
N LYS A 357 -19.21 2.62 54.13
CA LYS A 357 -19.30 1.56 53.13
C LYS A 357 -20.72 1.02 53.17
N THR A 358 -21.51 1.21 52.11
CA THR A 358 -22.84 0.58 52.01
C THR A 358 -23.14 0.19 50.57
N MET A 359 -23.40 -1.10 50.36
CA MET A 359 -24.12 -1.68 49.22
C MET A 359 -25.52 -2.06 49.69
N GLY A 360 -26.55 -1.81 48.89
CA GLY A 360 -27.89 -2.36 49.11
C GLY A 360 -29.01 -1.44 48.64
N LEU A 361 -29.87 -1.95 47.75
CA LEU A 361 -31.18 -1.36 47.44
C LEU A 361 -32.05 -1.38 48.69
N SER A 362 -32.48 -0.21 49.18
CA SER A 362 -33.65 -0.11 50.06
C SER A 362 -34.13 1.34 50.14
N GLY A 363 -35.39 1.58 49.80
CA GLY A 363 -36.05 2.85 50.07
C GLY A 363 -36.08 3.13 51.57
N GLY A 364 -35.60 4.31 51.97
CA GLY A 364 -35.50 4.73 53.37
C GLY A 364 -36.05 6.14 53.58
N ILE A 365 -36.93 6.29 54.56
CA ILE A 365 -37.46 7.57 55.05
C ILE A 365 -36.42 8.13 56.04
N ASN A 366 -35.88 9.33 55.78
CA ASN A 366 -35.07 10.05 56.77
C ASN A 366 -35.94 11.08 57.51
N ALA A 367 -35.92 11.02 58.84
CA ALA A 367 -36.53 12.00 59.73
C ALA A 367 -35.42 12.72 60.51
N GLY A 368 -35.21 14.01 60.22
CA GLY A 368 -34.25 14.86 60.92
C GLY A 368 -34.94 15.73 61.98
N TYR A 369 -34.35 15.80 63.17
CA TYR A 369 -34.79 16.67 64.27
C TYR A 369 -33.75 17.78 64.48
N SER A 370 -34.16 19.05 64.35
CA SER A 370 -33.32 20.22 64.63
C SER A 370 -33.88 21.06 65.79
N LYS A 371 -32.98 21.58 66.63
CA LYS A 371 -33.31 22.53 67.71
C LYS A 371 -32.32 23.70 67.63
N THR A 372 -32.84 24.89 67.41
CA THR A 372 -32.07 26.15 67.37
C THR A 372 -32.52 27.08 68.49
N THR A 373 -31.58 27.85 69.03
CA THR A 373 -31.79 28.90 70.05
C THR A 373 -31.05 30.15 69.57
N SER A 374 -31.74 31.29 69.61
CA SER A 374 -31.24 32.60 69.20
C SER A 374 -31.45 33.58 70.34
N ASP A 375 -30.45 34.43 70.59
CA ASP A 375 -30.49 35.53 71.56
C ASP A 375 -30.07 36.82 70.83
N GLY A 376 -30.83 37.90 71.03
CA GLY A 376 -30.66 39.13 70.27
C GLY A 376 -31.29 40.32 70.98
N THR A 377 -30.51 41.39 71.10
CA THR A 377 -30.89 42.64 71.79
C THR A 377 -31.17 43.73 70.76
N THR A 378 -32.35 44.35 70.83
CA THR A 378 -32.75 45.45 69.95
C THR A 378 -33.12 46.67 70.79
N HIS A 379 -32.61 47.86 70.42
CA HIS A 379 -32.98 49.14 71.02
C HIS A 379 -34.00 49.85 70.15
N SER A 380 -35.15 50.20 70.72
CA SER A 380 -36.16 51.05 70.08
C SER A 380 -36.75 52.03 71.08
N GLU A 381 -36.69 53.32 70.76
CA GLU A 381 -37.36 54.40 71.49
C GLU A 381 -38.79 54.58 70.97
N THR A 382 -39.80 54.33 71.81
CA THR A 382 -41.16 54.86 71.58
C THR A 382 -41.93 54.94 72.90
N ASN A 383 -42.72 56.00 73.05
CA ASN A 383 -43.28 56.47 74.32
C ASN A 383 -44.62 55.80 74.74
N THR A 384 -44.61 55.31 75.98
CA THR A 384 -45.71 55.09 76.95
C THR A 384 -46.56 53.81 76.89
N ILE A 385 -46.80 53.27 78.09
CA ILE A 385 -47.21 51.91 78.47
C ILE A 385 -48.55 51.93 79.23
N SER A 386 -49.39 50.91 79.07
CA SER A 386 -50.30 50.44 80.13
C SER A 386 -50.17 48.92 80.31
N LYS A 387 -50.11 48.44 81.57
CA LYS A 387 -50.07 47.01 81.93
C LYS A 387 -51.42 46.61 82.52
N THR A 388 -52.24 45.92 81.75
CA THR A 388 -53.47 45.23 82.18
C THR A 388 -53.12 43.80 82.58
N ARG A 389 -53.58 43.31 83.73
CA ARG A 389 -53.51 41.87 84.04
C ARG A 389 -54.75 41.20 83.44
N THR A 390 -54.61 40.72 82.22
CA THR A 390 -55.68 40.06 81.46
C THR A 390 -55.48 38.55 81.53
N GLN A 391 -56.43 37.81 82.13
CA GLN A 391 -56.58 36.37 81.88
C GLN A 391 -57.64 36.23 80.80
N GLY A 392 -57.22 35.95 79.57
CA GLY A 392 -58.10 35.72 78.44
C GLY A 392 -57.54 34.63 77.54
N LYS A 393 -58.37 33.63 77.22
CA LYS A 393 -58.04 32.57 76.27
C LYS A 393 -58.28 33.14 74.87
N THR A 394 -57.21 33.47 74.14
CA THR A 394 -57.31 34.05 72.79
C THR A 394 -57.34 32.94 71.75
N ASP A 395 -58.41 32.86 70.96
CA ASP A 395 -58.49 31.98 69.79
C ASP A 395 -58.23 32.84 68.55
N THR A 396 -57.09 32.63 67.87
CA THR A 396 -56.63 33.48 66.78
C THR A 396 -56.66 32.69 65.47
N LYS A 397 -57.55 33.05 64.54
CA LYS A 397 -57.48 32.58 63.15
C LYS A 397 -56.76 33.60 62.30
N GLY A 398 -55.50 33.32 61.96
CA GLY A 398 -54.72 34.11 61.01
C GLY A 398 -54.82 33.53 59.59
N GLN A 399 -55.05 34.37 58.59
CA GLN A 399 -54.77 34.05 57.20
C GLN A 399 -53.55 34.86 56.76
N GLY A 400 -52.47 34.17 56.42
CA GLY A 400 -51.29 34.78 55.81
C GLY A 400 -51.37 34.61 54.30
N LYS A 401 -51.14 35.71 53.56
CA LYS A 401 -50.85 35.66 52.13
C LYS A 401 -49.37 36.01 51.94
N THR A 402 -48.67 35.12 51.26
CA THR A 402 -47.25 35.31 50.93
C THR A 402 -47.13 35.41 49.42
N LEU A 403 -46.68 36.56 48.91
CA LEU A 403 -46.36 36.76 47.50
C LEU A 403 -44.84 36.79 47.36
N GLN A 404 -44.29 35.78 46.69
CA GLN A 404 -42.86 35.71 46.38
C GLN A 404 -42.68 36.09 44.91
N ILE A 405 -41.93 37.17 44.66
CA ILE A 405 -41.55 37.60 43.32
C ILE A 405 -40.09 37.20 43.12
N GLU A 406 -39.84 36.24 42.23
CA GLU A 406 -38.49 35.89 41.78
C GLU A 406 -38.15 36.72 40.55
N ASN A 407 -37.05 37.46 40.60
CA ASN A 407 -36.49 38.15 39.45
C ASN A 407 -35.16 37.50 39.08
N VAL A 408 -35.01 37.12 37.81
CA VAL A 408 -33.83 36.45 37.27
C VAL A 408 -33.14 37.39 36.28
N ASN A 409 -31.85 37.66 36.50
CA ASN A 409 -31.05 38.45 35.60
C ASN A 409 -30.56 37.59 34.42
N LYS A 410 -31.31 37.65 33.31
CA LYS A 410 -31.02 36.85 32.10
C LYS A 410 -29.61 37.05 31.52
N PRO A 411 -29.08 38.28 31.36
CA PRO A 411 -27.70 38.49 30.94
C PRO A 411 -26.65 37.80 31.82
N ILE A 412 -26.83 37.81 33.15
CA ILE A 412 -25.92 37.13 34.08
C ILE A 412 -26.07 35.60 33.95
N GLN A 413 -27.31 35.11 33.84
CA GLN A 413 -27.58 33.68 33.62
C GLN A 413 -26.91 33.15 32.34
N GLU A 414 -27.00 33.87 31.23
CA GLU A 414 -26.32 33.51 29.98
C GLU A 414 -24.79 33.53 30.11
N MET A 415 -24.24 34.50 30.87
CA MET A 415 -22.80 34.58 31.11
C MET A 415 -22.30 33.42 31.99
N LEU A 416 -23.06 33.01 33.00
CA LEU A 416 -22.77 31.85 33.83
C LEU A 416 -22.80 30.55 33.00
N GLN A 417 -23.78 30.41 32.11
CA GLN A 417 -23.83 29.26 31.18
C GLN A 417 -22.59 29.19 30.28
N ARG A 418 -22.14 30.32 29.72
CA ARG A 418 -20.91 30.37 28.92
C ARG A 418 -19.65 30.07 29.75
N LEU A 419 -19.57 30.55 30.98
CA LEU A 419 -18.47 30.22 31.90
C LEU A 419 -18.42 28.70 32.18
N GLU A 420 -19.57 28.06 32.34
CA GLU A 420 -19.65 26.60 32.51
C GLU A 420 -19.17 25.85 31.27
N GLU A 421 -19.52 26.32 30.06
CA GLU A 421 -18.98 25.78 28.80
C GLU A 421 -17.46 25.95 28.71
N GLN A 422 -16.91 27.11 29.11
CA GLN A 422 -15.46 27.36 29.13
C GLN A 422 -14.73 26.51 30.18
N LEU A 423 -15.34 26.27 31.35
CA LEU A 423 -14.80 25.36 32.36
C LEU A 423 -14.82 23.90 31.88
N LYS A 424 -15.84 23.49 31.11
CA LYS A 424 -15.87 22.18 30.46
C LYS A 424 -14.72 22.04 29.44
N ARG A 425 -14.50 23.04 28.59
CA ARG A 425 -13.37 23.06 27.64
C ARG A 425 -12.01 23.08 28.33
N THR A 426 -11.87 23.84 29.42
CA THR A 426 -10.63 23.89 30.21
C THR A 426 -10.27 22.51 30.75
N ARG A 427 -11.25 21.72 31.22
CA ARG A 427 -11.03 20.33 31.65
C ARG A 427 -10.56 19.43 30.51
N GLU A 428 -11.13 19.56 29.32
CA GLU A 428 -10.64 18.82 28.13
C GLU A 428 -9.19 19.21 27.80
N CYS A 429 -8.84 20.48 27.94
CA CYS A 429 -7.48 20.96 27.74
C CYS A 429 -6.50 20.42 28.82
N GLU A 430 -6.97 20.13 30.04
CA GLU A 430 -6.15 19.46 31.06
C GLU A 430 -5.85 17.99 30.68
N ASP A 431 -6.81 17.31 30.05
CA ASP A 431 -6.68 15.90 29.65
C ASP A 431 -5.82 15.71 28.38
N TYR A 432 -6.00 16.56 27.36
CA TYR A 432 -5.36 16.41 26.04
C TYR A 432 -4.27 17.45 25.75
N GLY A 433 -4.00 18.35 26.70
CA GLY A 433 -3.10 19.48 26.54
C GLY A 433 -3.81 20.74 26.04
N ALA A 434 -3.27 21.90 26.45
CA ALA A 434 -3.82 23.22 26.17
C ALA A 434 -2.81 24.07 25.41
N TYR A 435 -3.26 24.76 24.37
CA TYR A 435 -2.40 25.51 23.47
C TYR A 435 -2.96 26.90 23.21
N SER A 436 -2.10 27.91 23.23
CA SER A 436 -2.41 29.22 22.66
C SER A 436 -2.12 29.15 21.16
N CYS A 437 -3.15 29.16 20.34
CA CYS A 437 -3.05 29.01 18.89
C CYS A 437 -3.47 30.30 18.17
N GLY A 438 -2.65 30.75 17.22
CA GLY A 438 -2.92 31.94 16.40
C GLY A 438 -2.50 31.74 14.95
N ALA A 439 -3.33 32.21 14.02
CA ALA A 439 -3.06 32.14 12.58
C ALA A 439 -2.76 33.53 12.01
N TYR A 440 -1.68 33.64 11.24
CA TYR A 440 -1.19 34.87 10.65
C TYR A 440 -1.05 34.72 9.14
N PHE A 441 -1.54 35.69 8.39
CA PHE A 441 -1.49 35.72 6.94
C PHE A 441 -0.78 36.98 6.50
N MET A 442 0.25 36.82 5.66
CA MET A 442 1.10 37.90 5.21
C MET A 442 1.12 37.95 3.69
N SER A 443 1.10 39.15 3.12
CA SER A 443 1.23 39.34 1.67
C SER A 443 1.73 40.73 1.31
N GLY A 444 2.25 40.86 0.09
CA GLY A 444 2.50 42.15 -0.56
C GLY A 444 1.24 42.81 -1.13
N LYS A 445 0.10 42.09 -1.20
CA LYS A 445 -1.19 42.60 -1.67
C LYS A 445 -2.26 42.51 -0.56
N GLN A 446 -3.02 43.59 -0.38
CA GLN A 446 -4.10 43.67 0.60
C GLN A 446 -5.16 42.59 0.37
N GLU A 447 -5.61 42.43 -0.87
CA GLU A 447 -6.66 41.48 -1.26
C GLU A 447 -6.27 40.05 -0.88
N SER A 448 -5.02 39.64 -1.16
CA SER A 448 -4.52 38.30 -0.85
C SER A 448 -4.46 38.04 0.66
N SER A 449 -4.02 39.01 1.47
CA SER A 449 -3.96 38.87 2.93
C SER A 449 -5.35 38.74 3.57
N LEU A 450 -6.32 39.53 3.10
CA LEU A 450 -7.70 39.48 3.59
C LEU A 450 -8.44 38.23 3.12
N LEU A 451 -8.23 37.82 1.86
CA LEU A 451 -8.81 36.59 1.32
C LEU A 451 -8.33 35.37 2.09
N ALA A 452 -7.03 35.30 2.41
CA ALA A 452 -6.45 34.21 3.18
C ALA A 452 -7.09 34.11 4.57
N ALA A 453 -7.15 35.23 5.29
CA ALA A 453 -7.74 35.28 6.63
C ALA A 453 -9.22 34.88 6.65
N ASN A 454 -10.02 35.41 5.73
CA ASN A 454 -11.45 35.08 5.63
C ASN A 454 -11.67 33.62 5.24
N THR A 455 -10.89 33.11 4.28
CA THR A 455 -10.96 31.70 3.85
C THR A 455 -10.64 30.76 4.99
N TYR A 456 -9.53 31.00 5.70
CA TYR A 456 -9.15 30.20 6.86
C TYR A 456 -10.19 30.26 7.97
N HIS A 457 -10.67 31.46 8.33
CA HIS A 457 -11.71 31.62 9.35
C HIS A 457 -12.99 30.85 8.98
N ALA A 458 -13.44 30.94 7.72
CA ALA A 458 -14.60 30.20 7.23
C ALA A 458 -14.42 28.68 7.26
N LEU A 459 -13.19 28.18 7.11
CA LEU A 459 -12.87 26.75 7.24
C LEU A 459 -12.86 26.30 8.71
N MET A 460 -12.45 27.13 9.66
CA MET A 460 -12.36 26.74 11.07
C MET A 460 -13.70 26.80 11.83
N ILE A 461 -14.70 27.52 11.33
CA ILE A 461 -16.03 27.59 11.96
C ILE A 461 -16.79 26.25 11.85
N GLY A 462 -17.24 25.69 12.98
CA GLY A 462 -18.04 24.45 13.08
C GLY A 462 -19.05 24.43 14.25
N GLU A 463 -19.58 23.25 14.59
CA GLU A 463 -20.49 23.09 15.74
C GLU A 463 -19.68 23.19 17.04
N GLY A 464 -19.88 24.25 17.82
CA GLY A 464 -19.07 24.55 19.03
C GLY A 464 -18.25 25.83 18.94
N SER A 465 -18.06 26.39 17.74
CA SER A 465 -17.48 27.73 17.55
C SER A 465 -18.37 28.87 18.12
N SER A 466 -19.54 28.54 18.68
CA SER A 466 -20.42 29.50 19.38
C SER A 466 -19.92 29.86 20.79
N VAL A 467 -19.01 29.07 21.36
CA VAL A 467 -18.46 29.29 22.71
C VAL A 467 -17.53 30.50 22.73
N GLU A 468 -16.82 30.77 21.62
CA GLU A 468 -15.95 31.94 21.44
C GLU A 468 -16.19 32.61 20.08
N SER A 469 -16.42 33.93 20.09
CA SER A 469 -16.51 34.69 18.85
C SER A 469 -15.15 34.77 18.16
N GLY A 470 -15.04 34.17 16.97
CA GLY A 470 -13.88 34.32 16.12
C GLY A 470 -13.70 35.77 15.66
N ALA A 471 -12.44 36.19 15.51
CA ALA A 471 -12.07 37.54 15.12
C ALA A 471 -11.03 37.53 14.01
N ILE A 472 -11.15 38.48 13.09
CA ILE A 472 -10.16 38.76 12.05
C ILE A 472 -9.68 40.19 12.25
N ASN A 473 -8.38 40.39 12.40
CA ASN A 473 -7.75 41.71 12.45
C ASN A 473 -6.87 41.90 11.22
N PHE A 474 -6.82 43.12 10.72
CA PHE A 474 -6.05 43.47 9.53
C PHE A 474 -5.24 44.75 9.75
N TRP A 475 -3.96 44.69 9.43
CA TRP A 475 -3.04 45.83 9.51
C TRP A 475 -2.48 46.18 8.13
N ASN A 476 -2.60 47.46 7.76
CA ASN A 476 -2.13 48.00 6.49
C ASN A 476 -0.81 48.75 6.67
N GLY A 477 0.28 48.23 6.11
CA GLY A 477 1.62 48.83 6.23
C GLY A 477 1.89 50.01 5.32
N LEU A 478 0.94 50.40 4.46
CA LEU A 478 1.00 51.65 3.72
C LEU A 478 0.46 52.84 4.50
N ASP A 479 -0.21 52.59 5.62
CA ASP A 479 -0.70 53.64 6.52
C ASP A 479 0.43 54.05 7.49
N GLU A 480 0.75 55.34 7.53
CA GLU A 480 1.85 55.90 8.33
C GLU A 480 1.65 55.65 9.84
N ASP A 481 0.40 55.63 10.31
CA ASP A 481 0.07 55.40 11.72
C ASP A 481 0.16 53.91 12.12
N VAL A 482 0.13 53.01 11.14
CA VAL A 482 0.11 51.54 11.35
C VAL A 482 1.43 50.89 10.98
N ALA A 483 2.24 51.50 10.11
CA ALA A 483 3.54 50.98 9.69
C ALA A 483 4.47 50.59 10.87
N PRO A 484 4.63 51.40 11.95
CA PRO A 484 5.43 51.01 13.11
C PRO A 484 4.87 49.76 13.83
N LYS A 485 3.55 49.54 13.81
CA LYS A 485 2.93 48.33 14.40
C LYS A 485 3.29 47.09 13.59
N ILE A 486 3.32 47.19 12.26
CA ILE A 486 3.67 46.07 11.38
C ILE A 486 5.14 45.68 11.57
N ASP A 487 6.05 46.64 11.68
CA ASP A 487 7.46 46.34 11.93
C ASP A 487 7.66 45.60 13.26
N ILE A 488 6.95 46.01 14.32
CA ILE A 488 6.92 45.30 15.60
C ILE A 488 6.39 43.87 15.42
N MET A 489 5.27 43.69 14.71
CA MET A 489 4.67 42.38 14.48
C MET A 489 5.59 41.47 13.66
N LYS A 490 6.29 42.00 12.67
CA LYS A 490 7.28 41.26 11.89
C LYS A 490 8.37 40.70 12.80
N GLU A 491 8.90 41.47 13.74
CA GLU A 491 9.94 40.98 14.66
C GLU A 491 9.48 39.79 15.54
N TYR A 492 8.22 39.80 15.99
CA TYR A 492 7.62 38.67 16.71
C TYR A 492 7.44 37.43 15.81
N LEU A 493 6.86 37.63 14.62
CA LEU A 493 6.54 36.54 13.69
C LEU A 493 7.78 35.94 13.04
N ARG A 494 8.82 36.76 12.78
CA ARG A 494 10.14 36.34 12.31
C ARG A 494 10.79 35.35 13.28
N ARG A 495 10.47 35.48 14.57
CA ARG A 495 10.89 34.57 15.64
C ARG A 495 9.81 33.57 16.05
N PHE A 496 8.73 33.46 15.26
CA PHE A 496 7.60 32.55 15.49
C PHE A 496 7.03 32.64 16.93
N THR A 497 6.74 33.87 17.38
CA THR A 497 6.02 34.21 18.62
C THR A 497 4.72 34.95 18.30
N HIS A 498 3.73 34.87 19.18
CA HIS A 498 2.58 35.75 19.11
C HIS A 498 2.94 37.23 19.38
N PRO A 499 2.50 38.19 18.53
CA PRO A 499 2.58 39.61 18.86
C PRO A 499 1.73 39.97 20.07
N ILE A 500 2.19 40.93 20.88
CA ILE A 500 1.54 41.37 22.11
C ILE A 500 0.96 42.78 21.92
N PHE A 501 -0.29 42.98 22.36
CA PHE A 501 -1.02 44.24 22.30
C PHE A 501 -1.40 44.73 23.70
N ALA A 502 -1.26 46.04 23.94
CA ALA A 502 -1.60 46.68 25.21
C ALA A 502 -3.02 47.28 25.18
N VAL A 503 -3.88 46.80 26.06
CA VAL A 503 -5.29 47.19 26.21
C VAL A 503 -5.47 47.98 27.52
N PRO A 504 -6.02 49.19 27.49
CA PRO A 504 -6.25 49.98 28.70
C PRO A 504 -7.39 49.38 29.54
N ILE A 505 -7.22 49.30 30.87
CA ILE A 505 -8.20 48.69 31.80
C ILE A 505 -9.37 49.64 32.12
N THR A 506 -9.11 50.95 32.18
CA THR A 506 -10.13 52.01 32.35
C THR A 506 -9.67 53.29 31.66
N ALA A 507 -10.60 54.19 31.30
CA ALA A 507 -10.28 55.47 30.67
C ALA A 507 -9.49 56.45 31.58
N GLU A 508 -9.42 56.17 32.88
CA GLU A 508 -8.95 57.09 33.92
C GLU A 508 -7.65 56.65 34.61
N ARG A 509 -7.16 55.41 34.38
CA ARG A 509 -5.91 54.88 34.98
C ARG A 509 -4.89 54.47 33.91
N GLU A 510 -3.60 54.71 34.16
CA GLU A 510 -2.46 54.31 33.31
C GLU A 510 -2.12 52.79 33.38
N GLU A 511 -3.06 51.95 33.80
CA GLU A 511 -2.84 50.50 33.90
C GLU A 511 -3.29 49.78 32.62
N PHE A 512 -2.38 49.04 32.01
CA PHE A 512 -2.62 48.29 30.76
C PHE A 512 -2.58 46.78 30.99
N MET A 513 -3.44 46.05 30.29
CA MET A 513 -3.43 44.59 30.19
C MET A 513 -2.87 44.18 28.84
N THR A 514 -2.12 43.08 28.80
CA THR A 514 -1.45 42.60 27.59
C THR A 514 -2.20 41.40 27.04
N TYR A 515 -2.52 41.42 25.74
CA TYR A 515 -3.22 40.35 25.04
C TYR A 515 -2.49 39.93 23.78
N THR A 516 -2.65 38.67 23.41
CA THR A 516 -2.17 38.11 22.13
C THR A 516 -3.37 37.76 21.24
N PRO A 517 -3.19 37.66 19.92
CA PRO A 517 -4.19 37.07 19.02
C PRO A 517 -4.44 35.57 19.25
N GLY A 518 -3.65 34.89 20.08
CA GLY A 518 -3.81 33.46 20.37
C GLY A 518 -5.08 33.13 21.15
N THR A 519 -5.81 32.09 20.74
CA THR A 519 -6.95 31.50 21.44
C THR A 519 -6.56 30.17 22.08
N ILE A 520 -7.23 29.81 23.19
CA ILE A 520 -6.97 28.54 23.87
C ILE A 520 -7.68 27.42 23.10
N VAL A 521 -6.90 26.43 22.71
CA VAL A 521 -7.28 25.29 21.88
C VAL A 521 -6.85 24.00 22.57
N SER A 522 -7.69 22.97 22.54
CA SER A 522 -7.37 21.65 23.10
C SER A 522 -6.45 20.84 22.16
N GLY A 523 -5.77 19.80 22.67
CA GLY A 523 -4.99 18.90 21.83
C GLY A 523 -5.78 18.12 20.79
N LEU A 524 -7.10 18.02 20.96
CA LEU A 524 -8.01 17.45 19.97
C LEU A 524 -8.40 18.46 18.89
N GLU A 525 -8.51 19.74 19.24
CA GLU A 525 -8.82 20.84 18.32
C GLU A 525 -7.57 21.30 17.54
N LEU A 526 -6.37 21.15 18.11
CA LEU A 526 -5.11 21.63 17.53
C LEU A 526 -4.82 21.12 16.10
N PRO A 527 -5.01 19.83 15.77
CA PRO A 527 -4.81 19.33 14.40
C PRO A 527 -5.76 19.94 13.36
N LEU A 528 -6.87 20.56 13.76
CA LEU A 528 -7.71 21.31 12.82
C LEU A 528 -7.01 22.60 12.39
N HIS A 529 -6.36 23.31 13.32
CA HIS A 529 -5.60 24.51 13.05
C HIS A 529 -4.28 24.23 12.33
N LEU A 530 -3.57 23.19 12.77
CA LEU A 530 -2.27 22.76 12.25
C LEU A 530 -2.39 21.52 11.36
N GLY A 531 -3.51 21.39 10.65
CA GLY A 531 -3.78 20.22 9.81
C GLY A 531 -2.90 20.16 8.57
N LEU A 532 -2.58 18.95 8.12
CA LEU A 532 -1.94 18.72 6.82
C LEU A 532 -3.00 18.37 5.76
N PRO A 533 -2.73 18.61 4.47
CA PRO A 533 -3.67 18.28 3.40
C PRO A 533 -4.00 16.78 3.38
N THR A 534 -5.28 16.43 3.26
CA THR A 534 -5.71 15.01 3.11
C THR A 534 -5.68 14.54 1.66
N ARG A 535 -5.53 15.47 0.72
CA ARG A 535 -5.43 15.23 -0.73
C ARG A 535 -4.30 16.03 -1.33
N SER A 536 -3.79 15.57 -2.46
CA SER A 536 -2.74 16.27 -3.22
C SER A 536 -3.15 17.70 -3.54
N VAL A 537 -2.30 18.64 -3.15
CA VAL A 537 -2.40 20.06 -3.49
C VAL A 537 -1.24 20.46 -4.38
N TYR A 538 -1.35 21.61 -5.05
CA TYR A 538 -0.25 22.12 -5.85
C TYR A 538 0.95 22.51 -4.96
N GLY A 539 1.94 21.62 -4.89
CA GLY A 539 3.14 21.75 -4.07
C GLY A 539 3.37 20.62 -3.04
N LEU A 540 2.33 19.85 -2.70
CA LEU A 540 2.45 18.67 -1.83
C LEU A 540 1.60 17.50 -2.38
N PRO A 541 2.22 16.48 -3.00
CA PRO A 541 1.54 15.23 -3.30
C PRO A 541 1.18 14.47 -2.02
N VAL A 542 -0.06 13.98 -1.96
CA VAL A 542 -0.55 13.09 -0.91
C VAL A 542 -0.84 11.72 -1.54
N MET A 543 -0.10 10.71 -1.12
CA MET A 543 -0.18 9.34 -1.63
C MET A 543 -0.99 8.48 -0.66
N GLU A 544 -2.08 7.88 -1.15
CA GLU A 544 -2.87 6.93 -0.38
C GLU A 544 -2.48 5.49 -0.74
N HIS A 545 -2.08 4.72 0.27
CA HIS A 545 -1.71 3.32 0.14
C HIS A 545 -2.67 2.39 0.90
N ALA A 546 -2.89 1.20 0.36
CA ALA A 546 -3.50 0.07 1.08
C ALA A 546 -2.45 -0.62 1.98
N GLU A 547 -2.89 -1.17 3.11
CA GLU A 547 -2.00 -1.91 4.01
C GLU A 547 -1.85 -3.38 3.56
N PHE A 548 -0.61 -3.85 3.53
CA PHE A 548 -0.22 -5.24 3.31
C PHE A 548 0.55 -5.74 4.54
N GLY A 549 0.80 -7.06 4.59
CA GLY A 549 1.56 -7.65 5.68
C GLY A 549 2.96 -7.06 5.80
N ARG A 550 3.40 -6.80 7.03
CA ARG A 550 4.70 -6.15 7.32
C ARG A 550 5.84 -7.16 7.48
N ASN A 551 5.51 -8.44 7.55
CA ASN A 551 6.45 -9.53 7.73
C ASN A 551 5.87 -10.84 7.18
N VAL A 552 6.73 -11.66 6.58
CA VAL A 552 6.35 -13.01 6.15
C VAL A 552 6.13 -13.88 7.39
N THR A 553 4.88 -14.29 7.62
CA THR A 553 4.51 -15.19 8.71
C THR A 553 3.91 -16.47 8.14
N GLU A 554 4.62 -17.58 8.31
CA GLU A 554 4.20 -18.91 7.87
C GLU A 554 3.26 -19.54 8.90
N LYS A 555 2.14 -20.10 8.44
CA LYS A 555 1.30 -20.99 9.23
C LYS A 555 2.10 -22.27 9.46
N ARG A 556 2.39 -22.58 10.73
CA ARG A 556 3.02 -23.86 11.10
C ARG A 556 2.05 -25.01 10.81
N VAL A 557 2.09 -25.52 9.59
CA VAL A 557 1.50 -26.79 9.20
C VAL A 557 2.64 -27.83 9.21
N PHE A 558 2.31 -29.07 9.55
CA PHE A 558 3.23 -30.21 9.68
C PHE A 558 4.40 -30.13 8.69
N SER A 559 5.61 -30.16 9.25
CA SER A 559 6.92 -30.04 8.61
C SER A 559 6.94 -30.46 7.14
N VAL A 560 6.94 -29.47 6.24
CA VAL A 560 7.49 -29.67 4.90
C VAL A 560 8.96 -29.98 5.10
N GLY A 561 9.43 -31.14 4.63
CA GLY A 561 10.75 -31.68 4.94
C GLY A 561 11.93 -30.86 4.39
N ASP A 562 11.67 -29.93 3.48
CA ASP A 562 12.66 -29.06 2.87
C ASP A 562 12.55 -27.64 3.46
N GLY A 563 13.61 -27.23 4.16
CA GLY A 563 13.72 -25.94 4.83
C GLY A 563 14.47 -24.88 4.02
N ARG A 564 14.88 -25.18 2.77
CA ARG A 564 15.55 -24.23 1.88
C ARG A 564 14.64 -23.05 1.59
N LYS A 565 15.22 -21.85 1.56
CA LYS A 565 14.49 -20.61 1.29
C LYS A 565 15.32 -19.71 0.37
N ILE A 566 14.68 -19.18 -0.66
CA ILE A 566 15.30 -18.22 -1.58
C ILE A 566 14.88 -16.79 -1.23
N ASN A 567 15.82 -15.85 -1.30
CA ASN A 567 15.53 -14.44 -1.05
C ASN A 567 15.23 -13.70 -2.35
N ILE A 568 14.02 -13.15 -2.48
CA ILE A 568 13.60 -12.44 -3.69
C ILE A 568 13.67 -10.92 -3.55
N GLY A 569 13.80 -10.39 -2.33
CA GLY A 569 13.79 -8.96 -2.11
C GLY A 569 13.45 -8.56 -0.67
N LYS A 570 12.90 -7.36 -0.51
CA LYS A 570 12.63 -6.77 0.81
C LYS A 570 11.21 -6.25 0.91
N ILE A 571 10.64 -6.25 2.11
CA ILE A 571 9.30 -5.73 2.36
C ILE A 571 9.21 -4.28 1.89
N TYR A 572 8.16 -3.98 1.15
CA TYR A 572 7.80 -2.63 0.71
C TYR A 572 6.57 -2.19 1.50
N HIS A 573 6.70 -1.16 2.31
CA HIS A 573 5.62 -0.69 3.17
C HIS A 573 5.40 0.81 2.97
N MET A 574 4.17 1.18 2.60
CA MET A 574 3.71 2.57 2.51
C MET A 574 4.63 3.48 1.67
N GLY A 575 5.13 2.99 0.53
CA GLY A 575 6.01 3.76 -0.36
C GLY A 575 7.51 3.67 -0.04
N GLN A 576 7.91 2.81 0.90
CA GLN A 576 9.31 2.69 1.35
C GLN A 576 9.76 1.23 1.48
N VAL A 577 11.05 0.99 1.20
CA VAL A 577 11.68 -0.32 1.37
C VAL A 577 12.16 -0.50 2.81
N GLU A 578 11.67 -1.52 3.49
CA GLU A 578 12.09 -1.93 4.82
C GLU A 578 13.41 -2.70 4.75
N LYS A 579 14.53 -1.98 4.90
CA LYS A 579 15.89 -2.49 4.63
C LYS A 579 16.29 -3.77 5.38
N LYS A 580 15.66 -4.06 6.52
CA LYS A 580 15.99 -5.21 7.39
C LYS A 580 15.01 -6.38 7.24
N SER A 581 13.94 -6.21 6.47
CA SER A 581 12.86 -7.20 6.36
C SER A 581 12.95 -7.87 5.00
N GLU A 582 13.59 -9.04 4.95
CA GLU A 582 13.73 -9.85 3.73
C GLU A 582 12.45 -10.63 3.44
N VAL A 583 12.14 -10.79 2.16
CA VAL A 583 11.04 -11.64 1.69
C VAL A 583 11.64 -12.92 1.13
N LYS A 584 11.45 -14.00 1.88
CA LYS A 584 12.00 -15.32 1.55
C LYS A 584 10.87 -16.27 1.17
N LEU A 585 10.97 -16.88 -0.01
CA LEU A 585 10.05 -17.92 -0.45
C LEU A 585 10.58 -19.27 0.01
N ASN A 586 9.67 -20.14 0.48
CA ASN A 586 10.02 -21.52 0.77
C ASN A 586 10.11 -22.31 -0.54
N VAL A 587 11.29 -22.87 -0.83
CA VAL A 587 11.59 -23.62 -2.06
C VAL A 587 10.62 -24.80 -2.23
N ALA A 588 10.27 -25.46 -1.14
CA ALA A 588 9.37 -26.60 -1.18
C ALA A 588 7.98 -26.22 -1.72
N GLY A 589 7.49 -25.01 -1.45
CA GLY A 589 6.20 -24.56 -1.97
C GLY A 589 6.25 -24.11 -3.42
N LEU A 590 7.42 -24.00 -4.05
CA LEU A 590 7.56 -23.76 -5.49
C LEU A 590 7.30 -25.02 -6.32
N THR A 591 7.37 -26.22 -5.71
CA THR A 591 6.92 -27.47 -6.37
C THR A 591 5.44 -27.42 -6.75
N ALA A 592 4.63 -26.71 -5.96
CA ALA A 592 3.23 -26.43 -6.26
C ALA A 592 3.05 -25.20 -7.18
N HIS A 593 4.05 -24.92 -8.01
CA HIS A 593 4.08 -23.92 -9.06
C HIS A 593 3.96 -22.46 -8.60
N THR A 594 4.43 -21.56 -9.46
CA THR A 594 4.47 -20.12 -9.26
C THR A 594 3.81 -19.42 -10.43
N PHE A 595 2.94 -18.46 -10.13
CA PHE A 595 2.35 -17.57 -11.13
C PHE A 595 2.92 -16.16 -10.99
N ILE A 596 3.48 -15.62 -12.07
CA ILE A 596 4.06 -14.27 -12.12
C ILE A 596 3.33 -13.45 -13.17
N THR A 597 2.79 -12.31 -12.77
CA THR A 597 2.07 -11.43 -13.70
C THR A 597 2.37 -9.95 -13.48
N GLY A 598 2.18 -9.15 -14.53
CA GLY A 598 2.41 -7.72 -14.50
C GLY A 598 2.45 -7.13 -15.91
N SER A 599 2.18 -5.84 -16.03
CA SER A 599 2.28 -5.11 -17.29
C SER A 599 3.71 -5.11 -17.87
N THR A 600 3.85 -4.78 -19.15
CA THR A 600 5.18 -4.57 -19.78
C THR A 600 5.98 -3.54 -18.97
N GLY A 601 7.24 -3.86 -18.68
CA GLY A 601 8.15 -2.98 -17.94
C GLY A 601 7.91 -2.91 -16.43
N ALA A 602 7.02 -3.72 -15.86
CA ALA A 602 6.78 -3.77 -14.41
C ALA A 602 7.84 -4.53 -13.61
N GLY A 603 8.71 -5.31 -14.28
CA GLY A 603 9.79 -6.08 -13.66
C GLY A 603 9.66 -7.61 -13.73
N LYS A 604 8.71 -8.18 -14.50
CA LYS A 604 8.51 -9.65 -14.62
C LYS A 604 9.80 -10.44 -14.87
N SER A 605 10.52 -10.13 -15.95
CA SER A 605 11.76 -10.84 -16.30
C SER A 605 12.83 -10.68 -15.20
N ASN A 606 12.92 -9.50 -14.55
CA ASN A 606 13.84 -9.30 -13.41
C ASN A 606 13.49 -10.21 -12.22
N THR A 607 12.21 -10.36 -11.91
CA THR A 607 11.75 -11.29 -10.88
C THR A 607 12.14 -12.72 -11.22
N ILE A 608 11.92 -13.16 -12.46
CA ILE A 608 12.30 -14.51 -12.90
C ILE A 608 13.81 -14.68 -12.83
N TYR A 609 14.61 -13.73 -13.32
CA TYR A 609 16.07 -13.79 -13.21
C TYR A 609 16.54 -13.93 -11.77
N LYS A 610 15.97 -13.13 -10.86
CA LYS A 610 16.32 -13.18 -9.44
C LYS A 610 15.93 -14.52 -8.81
N MET A 611 14.78 -15.07 -9.18
CA MET A 611 14.36 -16.40 -8.71
C MET A 611 15.27 -17.50 -9.23
N LEU A 612 15.56 -17.53 -10.54
CA LEU A 612 16.45 -18.53 -11.15
C LEU A 612 17.87 -18.46 -10.61
N GLU A 613 18.40 -17.26 -10.36
CA GLU A 613 19.70 -17.08 -9.70
C GLU A 613 19.74 -17.76 -8.33
N GLN A 614 18.75 -17.47 -7.48
CA GLN A 614 18.67 -18.03 -6.13
C GLN A 614 18.37 -19.53 -6.13
N LEU A 615 17.60 -20.02 -7.10
CA LEU A 615 17.31 -21.44 -7.25
C LEU A 615 18.55 -22.23 -7.71
N ASN A 616 19.33 -21.68 -8.65
CA ASN A 616 20.58 -22.31 -9.08
C ASN A 616 21.62 -22.36 -7.95
N GLU A 617 21.65 -21.35 -7.06
CA GLU A 617 22.48 -21.35 -5.84
C GLU A 617 22.09 -22.49 -4.86
N GLU A 618 20.84 -22.94 -4.90
CA GLU A 618 20.30 -24.06 -4.11
C GLU A 618 20.30 -25.40 -4.89
N ASP A 619 21.06 -25.47 -5.99
CA ASP A 619 21.20 -26.62 -6.91
C ASP A 619 19.87 -27.11 -7.53
N VAL A 620 18.97 -26.17 -7.81
CA VAL A 620 17.74 -26.43 -8.59
C VAL A 620 17.99 -26.04 -10.05
N LYS A 621 17.88 -27.02 -10.96
CA LYS A 621 18.06 -26.81 -12.39
C LYS A 621 16.85 -26.13 -13.02
N PHE A 622 17.00 -25.57 -14.21
CA PHE A 622 15.88 -24.89 -14.86
C PHE A 622 15.83 -25.05 -16.37
N LEU A 623 14.61 -24.98 -16.90
CA LEU A 623 14.31 -24.81 -18.32
C LEU A 623 13.56 -23.50 -18.49
N VAL A 624 14.04 -22.60 -19.36
CA VAL A 624 13.27 -21.41 -19.75
C VAL A 624 12.78 -21.55 -21.18
N VAL A 625 11.47 -21.53 -21.40
CA VAL A 625 10.87 -21.48 -22.73
C VAL A 625 10.42 -20.06 -23.03
N GLU A 626 11.16 -19.37 -23.92
CA GLU A 626 10.99 -17.95 -24.23
C GLU A 626 10.45 -17.75 -25.66
N PRO A 627 9.14 -17.45 -25.83
CA PRO A 627 8.53 -17.37 -27.14
C PRO A 627 8.64 -16.01 -27.84
N ALA A 628 9.02 -14.93 -27.18
CA ALA A 628 8.78 -13.58 -27.70
C ALA A 628 10.04 -12.72 -27.84
N LYS A 629 10.69 -12.39 -26.73
CA LYS A 629 11.69 -11.32 -26.67
C LYS A 629 13.12 -11.80 -26.75
N GLY A 630 13.37 -13.04 -26.36
CA GLY A 630 14.72 -13.61 -26.31
C GLY A 630 15.63 -12.90 -25.30
N GLU A 631 15.08 -12.41 -24.18
CA GLU A 631 15.84 -11.68 -23.15
C GLU A 631 16.76 -12.62 -22.35
N TYR A 632 16.40 -13.90 -22.21
CA TYR A 632 17.14 -14.89 -21.41
C TYR A 632 18.45 -15.35 -22.06
N LYS A 633 18.48 -15.46 -23.40
CA LYS A 633 19.66 -15.84 -24.18
C LYS A 633 20.73 -14.74 -24.28
N ASP A 634 20.44 -13.53 -23.78
CA ASP A 634 21.42 -12.43 -23.78
C ASP A 634 22.67 -12.88 -23.02
N ILE A 635 23.84 -12.73 -23.64
CA ILE A 635 25.14 -13.11 -23.07
C ILE A 635 25.46 -12.34 -21.79
N THR A 636 24.82 -11.18 -21.61
CA THR A 636 24.92 -10.37 -20.38
C THR A 636 23.95 -10.84 -19.29
N ALA A 637 23.11 -11.84 -19.55
CA ALA A 637 22.14 -12.42 -18.63
C ALA A 637 22.51 -13.88 -18.27
N PHE A 638 21.67 -14.86 -18.64
CA PHE A 638 21.94 -16.27 -18.39
C PHE A 638 22.64 -16.97 -19.57
N GLY A 639 22.44 -16.51 -20.80
CA GLY A 639 23.07 -17.11 -21.99
C GLY A 639 24.60 -16.98 -22.05
N GLY A 640 25.21 -16.18 -21.17
CA GLY A 640 26.67 -16.10 -21.02
C GLY A 640 27.23 -16.86 -19.83
N LYS A 641 26.42 -17.64 -19.11
CA LYS A 641 26.92 -18.48 -18.02
C LYS A 641 27.42 -19.82 -18.57
N SER A 642 28.56 -20.28 -18.07
CA SER A 642 29.18 -21.53 -18.51
C SER A 642 28.34 -22.78 -18.23
N ASP A 643 27.43 -22.71 -17.26
CA ASP A 643 26.54 -23.81 -16.86
C ASP A 643 25.18 -23.79 -17.57
N VAL A 644 24.96 -22.88 -18.54
CA VAL A 644 23.67 -22.71 -19.23
C VAL A 644 23.81 -22.99 -20.74
N THR A 645 22.99 -23.89 -21.26
CA THR A 645 22.92 -24.18 -22.70
C THR A 645 21.72 -23.46 -23.33
N VAL A 646 21.93 -22.81 -24.48
CA VAL A 646 20.87 -22.09 -25.20
C VAL A 646 20.55 -22.79 -26.51
N TYR A 647 19.33 -23.32 -26.62
CA TYR A 647 18.78 -23.85 -27.86
C TYR A 647 17.92 -22.79 -28.57
N GLY A 648 18.27 -22.47 -29.80
CA GLY A 648 17.58 -21.55 -30.68
C GLY A 648 17.02 -22.23 -31.93
N THR A 649 16.52 -21.42 -32.85
CA THR A 649 15.83 -21.91 -34.06
C THR A 649 16.59 -21.60 -35.35
N ASN A 650 17.75 -20.95 -35.24
CA ASN A 650 18.56 -20.54 -36.38
C ASN A 650 20.00 -21.08 -36.23
N PRO A 651 20.42 -22.03 -37.08
CA PRO A 651 21.73 -22.67 -36.97
C PRO A 651 22.91 -21.75 -37.32
N LYS A 652 22.65 -20.49 -37.74
CA LYS A 652 23.69 -19.50 -38.04
C LYS A 652 24.01 -18.58 -36.87
N VAL A 653 23.26 -18.66 -35.77
CA VAL A 653 23.51 -17.87 -34.56
C VAL A 653 24.55 -18.62 -33.75
N LYS A 654 25.73 -18.01 -33.56
CA LYS A 654 26.87 -18.69 -32.93
C LYS A 654 26.66 -18.93 -31.45
N GLU A 655 25.84 -18.10 -30.82
CA GLU A 655 25.52 -18.10 -29.40
C GLU A 655 24.43 -19.12 -29.01
N THR A 656 23.90 -19.88 -29.98
CA THR A 656 22.80 -20.83 -29.73
C THR A 656 22.98 -22.13 -30.50
N GLU A 657 22.71 -23.26 -29.87
CA GLU A 657 22.60 -24.55 -30.54
C GLU A 657 21.23 -24.70 -31.23
N MET A 658 21.12 -25.57 -32.23
CA MET A 658 19.83 -25.79 -32.90
C MET A 658 18.93 -26.65 -32.00
N LEU A 659 17.74 -26.16 -31.68
CA LEU A 659 16.70 -26.98 -31.05
C LEU A 659 16.33 -28.12 -32.00
N GLN A 660 16.46 -29.35 -31.55
CA GLN A 660 16.06 -30.55 -32.29
C GLN A 660 15.24 -31.47 -31.37
N ILE A 661 13.98 -31.70 -31.73
CA ILE A 661 13.04 -32.52 -30.94
C ILE A 661 12.26 -33.43 -31.88
N ASN A 662 12.04 -34.69 -31.50
CA ASN A 662 11.11 -35.55 -32.21
C ASN A 662 9.78 -35.64 -31.44
N PRO A 663 8.67 -35.08 -31.94
CA PRO A 663 7.37 -35.14 -31.25
C PRO A 663 6.84 -36.55 -31.00
N PHE A 664 7.31 -37.54 -31.77
CA PHE A 664 6.82 -38.91 -31.78
C PHE A 664 7.75 -39.90 -31.05
N SER A 665 8.78 -39.42 -30.37
CA SER A 665 9.57 -40.29 -29.51
C SER A 665 9.12 -40.16 -28.07
N PHE A 666 9.15 -41.27 -27.35
CA PHE A 666 8.75 -41.36 -25.95
C PHE A 666 9.69 -42.29 -25.17
N PRO A 667 9.84 -42.12 -23.84
CA PRO A 667 10.63 -43.02 -23.00
C PRO A 667 10.05 -44.44 -22.97
N LYS A 668 10.88 -45.45 -22.74
CA LYS A 668 10.46 -46.87 -22.77
C LYS A 668 9.39 -47.22 -21.74
N GLU A 669 9.28 -46.42 -20.68
CA GLU A 669 8.30 -46.58 -19.61
C GLU A 669 6.89 -46.13 -20.04
N VAL A 670 6.77 -45.36 -21.12
CA VAL A 670 5.51 -44.84 -21.64
C VAL A 670 5.01 -45.73 -22.77
N HIS A 671 3.73 -46.07 -22.73
CA HIS A 671 3.10 -46.84 -23.78
C HIS A 671 2.78 -45.96 -25.00
N VAL A 672 2.97 -46.47 -26.22
CA VAL A 672 2.71 -45.71 -27.46
C VAL A 672 1.33 -45.06 -27.49
N LEU A 673 0.26 -45.82 -27.18
CA LEU A 673 -1.11 -45.29 -27.09
C LEU A 673 -1.29 -44.14 -26.09
N GLU A 674 -0.59 -44.17 -24.95
CA GLU A 674 -0.64 -43.10 -23.94
C GLU A 674 0.01 -41.82 -24.47
N HIS A 675 1.16 -41.97 -25.15
CA HIS A 675 1.84 -40.88 -25.83
C HIS A 675 0.98 -40.28 -26.96
N LEU A 676 0.34 -41.12 -27.79
CA LEU A 676 -0.53 -40.67 -28.87
C LEU A 676 -1.71 -39.84 -28.38
N ASP A 677 -2.40 -40.29 -27.32
CA ASP A 677 -3.55 -39.58 -26.78
C ASP A 677 -3.14 -38.18 -26.27
N ARG A 678 -2.02 -38.09 -25.55
CA ARG A 678 -1.46 -36.81 -25.08
C ARG A 678 -1.01 -35.91 -26.22
N LEU A 679 -0.34 -36.47 -27.22
CA LEU A 679 0.17 -35.73 -28.38
C LEU A 679 -1.00 -35.13 -29.19
N VAL A 680 -2.05 -35.91 -29.44
CA VAL A 680 -3.28 -35.42 -30.10
C VAL A 680 -3.95 -34.32 -29.28
N GLU A 681 -3.91 -34.40 -27.96
CA GLU A 681 -4.41 -33.35 -27.07
C GLU A 681 -3.61 -32.04 -27.18
N ILE A 682 -2.28 -32.12 -27.26
CA ILE A 682 -1.43 -30.94 -27.55
C ILE A 682 -1.81 -30.32 -28.91
N PHE A 683 -2.06 -31.14 -29.95
CA PHE A 683 -2.54 -30.63 -31.22
C PHE A 683 -3.90 -29.95 -31.11
N ASN A 684 -4.84 -30.47 -30.31
CA ASN A 684 -6.14 -29.82 -30.09
C ASN A 684 -6.01 -28.45 -29.42
N VAL A 685 -5.06 -28.30 -28.48
CA VAL A 685 -4.78 -27.02 -27.82
C VAL A 685 -4.18 -26.01 -28.80
N CYS A 686 -3.22 -26.44 -29.63
CA CYS A 686 -2.47 -25.55 -30.51
C CYS A 686 -3.17 -25.26 -31.83
N TRP A 687 -3.96 -26.21 -32.33
CA TRP A 687 -4.72 -26.14 -33.57
C TRP A 687 -6.21 -26.34 -33.26
N PRO A 688 -7.07 -25.32 -33.47
CA PRO A 688 -8.50 -25.51 -33.37
C PRO A 688 -8.95 -26.54 -34.40
N MET A 689 -9.23 -27.76 -33.94
CA MET A 689 -9.73 -28.88 -34.72
C MET A 689 -11.22 -29.06 -34.43
N TYR A 690 -12.01 -29.33 -35.47
CA TYR A 690 -13.46 -29.53 -35.34
C TYR A 690 -13.89 -30.86 -35.95
N ALA A 691 -15.06 -31.35 -35.56
CA ALA A 691 -15.66 -32.58 -36.05
C ALA A 691 -14.70 -33.79 -35.97
N ALA A 692 -14.40 -34.44 -37.09
CA ALA A 692 -13.61 -35.67 -37.15
C ALA A 692 -12.08 -35.46 -37.26
N MET A 693 -11.60 -34.21 -37.34
CA MET A 693 -10.18 -33.90 -37.52
C MET A 693 -9.25 -34.58 -36.50
N PRO A 694 -9.54 -34.60 -35.18
CA PRO A 694 -8.66 -35.24 -34.21
C PRO A 694 -8.55 -36.75 -34.42
N ALA A 695 -9.65 -37.41 -34.81
CA ALA A 695 -9.66 -38.84 -35.09
C ALA A 695 -8.87 -39.18 -36.37
N ILE A 696 -9.00 -38.36 -37.41
CA ILE A 696 -8.22 -38.49 -38.66
C ILE A 696 -6.72 -38.32 -38.37
N LEU A 697 -6.35 -37.32 -37.57
CA LEU A 697 -4.96 -37.09 -37.20
C LEU A 697 -4.42 -38.27 -36.36
N LYS A 698 -5.21 -38.79 -35.42
CA LYS A 698 -4.84 -39.95 -34.61
C LYS A 698 -4.58 -41.19 -35.46
N ASP A 699 -5.49 -41.54 -36.38
CA ASP A 699 -5.32 -42.68 -37.32
C ASP A 699 -4.05 -42.50 -38.17
N ALA A 700 -3.81 -41.30 -38.70
CA ALA A 700 -2.60 -41.01 -39.47
C ALA A 700 -1.30 -41.17 -38.65
N ILE A 701 -1.32 -40.83 -37.36
CA ILE A 701 -0.18 -41.03 -36.47
C ILE A 701 0.00 -42.53 -36.17
N GLU A 702 -1.07 -43.27 -35.85
CA GLU A 702 -1.04 -44.72 -35.61
C GLU A 702 -0.40 -45.47 -36.79
N ARG A 703 -0.86 -45.21 -38.02
CA ARG A 703 -0.29 -45.81 -39.23
C ARG A 703 1.18 -45.44 -39.46
N ALA A 704 1.59 -44.23 -39.07
CA ALA A 704 2.99 -43.83 -39.16
C ALA A 704 3.89 -44.63 -38.19
N TYR A 705 3.39 -44.96 -37.00
CA TYR A 705 4.08 -45.84 -36.06
C TYR A 705 4.14 -47.28 -36.58
N GLU A 706 3.04 -47.82 -37.10
CA GLU A 706 3.03 -49.16 -37.73
C GLU A 706 4.04 -49.26 -38.87
N LYS A 707 4.12 -48.22 -39.71
CA LYS A 707 5.10 -48.11 -40.81
C LYS A 707 6.55 -48.02 -40.30
N ALA A 708 6.75 -47.45 -39.10
CA ALA A 708 8.03 -47.45 -38.39
C ALA A 708 8.36 -48.79 -37.69
N GLY A 709 7.46 -49.79 -37.75
CA GLY A 709 7.66 -51.13 -37.20
C GLY A 709 7.17 -51.31 -35.77
N TRP A 710 6.35 -50.40 -35.25
CA TRP A 710 5.74 -50.53 -33.93
C TRP A 710 4.51 -51.43 -33.96
N ASP A 711 4.43 -52.33 -32.98
CA ASP A 711 3.18 -52.96 -32.58
C ASP A 711 2.48 -52.04 -31.56
N ILE A 712 1.34 -51.47 -31.95
CA ILE A 712 0.62 -50.48 -31.16
C ILE A 712 0.00 -51.09 -29.90
N GLU A 713 -0.35 -52.39 -29.91
CA GLU A 713 -0.97 -53.09 -28.78
C GLU A 713 0.07 -53.51 -27.73
N MET A 714 1.24 -53.95 -28.19
CA MET A 714 2.33 -54.39 -27.31
C MET A 714 3.29 -53.27 -26.93
N SER A 715 3.25 -52.13 -27.64
CA SER A 715 4.18 -51.00 -27.51
C SER A 715 5.65 -51.39 -27.66
N GLU A 716 5.92 -52.29 -28.60
CA GLU A 716 7.27 -52.78 -28.92
C GLU A 716 7.59 -52.50 -30.39
N ASN A 717 8.83 -52.09 -30.68
CA ASN A 717 9.29 -51.93 -32.07
C ASN A 717 10.00 -53.21 -32.54
N LYS A 718 9.63 -53.70 -33.73
CA LYS A 718 10.24 -54.89 -34.35
C LYS A 718 11.76 -54.74 -34.58
N TYR A 719 12.25 -53.52 -34.77
CA TYR A 719 13.64 -53.24 -35.19
C TYR A 719 14.48 -52.61 -34.07
N ASP A 720 14.03 -51.50 -33.51
CA ASP A 720 14.69 -50.77 -32.42
C ASP A 720 13.71 -49.82 -31.75
N ASP A 721 13.70 -49.78 -30.41
CA ASP A 721 12.80 -48.92 -29.64
C ASP A 721 13.06 -47.41 -29.88
N ASN A 722 14.20 -47.03 -30.48
CA ASN A 722 14.49 -45.64 -30.83
C ASN A 722 14.10 -45.27 -32.28
N LEU A 723 13.50 -46.21 -33.03
CA LEU A 723 13.03 -45.96 -34.39
C LEU A 723 11.60 -45.38 -34.36
N PHE A 724 11.51 -44.07 -34.23
CA PHE A 724 10.25 -43.35 -34.19
C PHE A 724 9.88 -42.69 -35.53
N PRO A 725 8.58 -42.49 -35.81
CA PRO A 725 8.16 -41.75 -36.98
C PRO A 725 8.51 -40.25 -36.86
N THR A 726 8.35 -39.52 -37.96
CA THR A 726 8.53 -38.07 -38.05
C THR A 726 7.28 -37.41 -38.63
N PHE A 727 7.23 -36.07 -38.63
CA PHE A 727 6.13 -35.35 -39.29
C PHE A 727 6.01 -35.66 -40.78
N LYS A 728 7.11 -36.07 -41.44
CA LYS A 728 7.07 -36.46 -42.85
C LYS A 728 6.26 -37.75 -43.03
N ASP A 729 6.45 -38.72 -42.14
CA ASP A 729 5.71 -39.98 -42.17
C ASP A 729 4.21 -39.74 -41.93
N VAL A 730 3.86 -38.95 -40.91
CA VAL A 730 2.45 -38.59 -40.63
C VAL A 730 1.82 -37.80 -41.78
N TYR A 731 2.57 -36.90 -42.41
CA TYR A 731 2.11 -36.14 -43.59
C TYR A 731 1.80 -37.05 -44.80
N GLU A 732 2.55 -38.13 -44.98
CA GLU A 732 2.26 -39.12 -46.03
C GLU A 732 1.00 -39.92 -45.68
N GLN A 733 0.92 -40.43 -44.45
CA GLN A 733 -0.19 -41.28 -44.01
C GLN A 733 -1.53 -40.55 -43.94
N ILE A 734 -1.55 -39.28 -43.56
CA ILE A 734 -2.82 -38.53 -43.51
C ILE A 734 -3.49 -38.38 -44.87
N ARG A 735 -2.72 -38.38 -45.96
CA ARG A 735 -3.28 -38.32 -47.33
C ARG A 735 -3.99 -39.63 -47.67
N GLU A 736 -3.39 -40.76 -47.30
CA GLU A 736 -3.97 -42.09 -47.49
C GLU A 736 -5.27 -42.24 -46.67
N VAL A 737 -5.25 -41.86 -45.39
CA VAL A 737 -6.43 -41.89 -44.50
C VAL A 737 -7.59 -41.06 -45.07
N LEU A 738 -7.31 -39.86 -45.58
CA LEU A 738 -8.34 -39.01 -46.17
C LEU A 738 -8.91 -39.59 -47.47
N GLU A 739 -8.06 -40.20 -48.31
CA GLU A 739 -8.49 -40.86 -49.54
C GLU A 739 -9.39 -42.07 -49.26
N GLU A 740 -9.05 -42.89 -48.26
CA GLU A 740 -9.81 -44.08 -47.86
C GLU A 740 -11.12 -43.79 -47.12
N SER A 741 -11.22 -42.65 -46.44
CA SER A 741 -12.38 -42.32 -45.61
C SER A 741 -13.72 -42.23 -46.38
N GLU A 742 -14.85 -42.54 -45.73
CA GLU A 742 -16.19 -42.45 -46.35
C GLU A 742 -16.79 -41.02 -46.39
N TYR A 743 -15.99 -39.99 -46.08
CA TYR A 743 -16.48 -38.61 -46.04
C TYR A 743 -16.84 -38.06 -47.43
N SER A 744 -17.77 -37.09 -47.48
CA SER A 744 -18.11 -36.38 -48.71
C SER A 744 -16.89 -35.65 -49.29
N ALA A 745 -16.87 -35.44 -50.62
CA ALA A 745 -15.78 -34.75 -51.29
C ALA A 745 -15.50 -33.34 -50.72
N ASP A 746 -16.57 -32.63 -50.31
CA ASP A 746 -16.47 -31.31 -49.69
C ASP A 746 -15.76 -31.39 -48.32
N ASN A 747 -16.17 -32.34 -47.46
CA ASN A 747 -15.53 -32.55 -46.15
C ASN A 747 -14.07 -33.00 -46.29
N LYS A 748 -13.76 -33.87 -47.26
CA LYS A 748 -12.38 -34.25 -47.57
C LYS A 748 -11.55 -33.06 -48.01
N GLY A 749 -12.10 -32.17 -48.84
CA GLY A 749 -11.46 -30.93 -49.27
C GLY A 749 -11.12 -30.01 -48.10
N ASP A 750 -12.08 -29.80 -47.19
CA ASP A 750 -11.90 -28.97 -46.00
C ASP A 750 -10.86 -29.55 -45.03
N TYR A 751 -10.91 -30.86 -44.76
CA TYR A 751 -9.93 -31.54 -43.90
C TYR A 751 -8.53 -31.57 -44.51
N THR A 752 -8.44 -31.76 -45.83
CA THR A 752 -7.17 -31.67 -46.57
C THR A 752 -6.60 -30.26 -46.44
N GLY A 753 -7.40 -29.23 -46.72
CA GLY A 753 -6.97 -27.83 -46.60
C GLY A 753 -6.47 -27.48 -45.20
N ALA A 754 -7.13 -27.98 -44.15
CA ALA A 754 -6.84 -27.66 -42.76
C ALA A 754 -5.68 -28.46 -42.14
N LEU A 755 -5.61 -29.79 -42.33
CA LEU A 755 -4.60 -30.65 -41.69
C LEU A 755 -3.35 -30.83 -42.56
N VAL A 756 -3.54 -31.16 -43.85
CA VAL A 756 -2.41 -31.50 -44.75
C VAL A 756 -1.50 -30.29 -44.96
N THR A 757 -2.07 -29.09 -45.11
CA THR A 757 -1.30 -27.84 -45.25
C THR A 757 -0.49 -27.52 -43.99
N ARG A 758 -1.06 -27.74 -42.80
CA ARG A 758 -0.39 -27.51 -41.51
C ARG A 758 0.72 -28.53 -41.26
N LEU A 759 0.47 -29.82 -41.46
CA LEU A 759 1.52 -30.85 -41.33
C LEU A 759 2.67 -30.62 -42.31
N ARG A 760 2.37 -30.25 -43.57
CA ARG A 760 3.40 -29.89 -44.56
C ARG A 760 4.26 -28.70 -44.13
N SER A 761 3.70 -27.72 -43.41
CA SER A 761 4.49 -26.59 -42.92
C SER A 761 5.43 -26.97 -41.76
N LEU A 762 5.16 -28.08 -41.07
CA LEU A 762 6.05 -28.63 -40.04
C LEU A 762 7.20 -29.47 -40.63
N THR A 763 7.05 -29.99 -41.85
CA THR A 763 8.09 -30.80 -42.53
C THR A 763 9.09 -29.98 -43.35
N THR A 764 8.89 -28.67 -43.46
CA THR A 764 9.68 -27.79 -44.33
C THR A 764 10.29 -26.60 -43.57
N GLY A 765 11.30 -25.96 -44.17
CA GLY A 765 11.92 -24.76 -43.62
C GLY A 765 12.58 -24.97 -42.25
N ILE A 766 12.44 -23.98 -41.35
CA ILE A 766 13.00 -24.03 -39.98
C ILE A 766 12.31 -25.13 -39.16
N ASN A 767 11.00 -25.33 -39.34
CA ASN A 767 10.27 -26.36 -38.60
C ASN A 767 10.80 -27.76 -38.90
N GLY A 768 11.14 -28.06 -40.16
CA GLY A 768 11.78 -29.33 -40.51
C GLY A 768 13.23 -29.48 -40.03
N LEU A 769 13.87 -28.40 -39.55
CA LEU A 769 15.14 -28.49 -38.84
C LEU A 769 14.94 -28.74 -37.33
N ILE A 770 13.86 -28.19 -36.76
CA ILE A 770 13.49 -28.40 -35.35
C ILE A 770 12.94 -29.81 -35.14
N PHE A 771 12.00 -30.24 -35.99
CA PHE A 771 11.35 -31.53 -35.90
C PHE A 771 12.10 -32.56 -36.72
N ASN A 772 12.99 -33.32 -36.07
CA ASN A 772 13.86 -34.28 -36.73
C ASN A 772 14.09 -35.52 -35.85
N ALA A 773 14.54 -36.62 -36.45
CA ALA A 773 14.84 -37.87 -35.76
C ALA A 773 16.09 -37.81 -34.86
N ASP A 774 17.04 -36.92 -35.19
CA ASP A 774 18.23 -36.62 -34.36
C ASP A 774 17.83 -35.60 -33.29
N GLU A 775 17.16 -36.05 -32.23
CA GLU A 775 16.71 -35.19 -31.13
C GLU A 775 17.79 -35.01 -30.05
N ILE A 776 17.69 -33.90 -29.32
CA ILE A 776 18.50 -33.66 -28.12
C ILE A 776 18.08 -34.66 -27.03
N SER A 777 19.03 -35.14 -26.23
CA SER A 777 18.71 -36.07 -25.15
C SER A 777 17.84 -35.40 -24.08
N MET A 778 16.95 -36.17 -23.45
CA MET A 778 16.06 -35.65 -22.41
C MET A 778 16.83 -35.24 -21.16
N GLU A 779 17.95 -35.92 -20.87
CA GLU A 779 18.90 -35.57 -19.81
C GLU A 779 19.50 -34.16 -20.02
N GLU A 780 19.96 -33.87 -21.24
CA GLU A 780 20.50 -32.54 -21.56
C GLU A 780 19.42 -31.46 -21.45
N LEU A 781 18.21 -31.73 -21.93
CA LEU A 781 17.10 -30.77 -21.92
C LEU A 781 16.53 -30.48 -20.52
N PHE A 782 16.44 -31.48 -19.65
CA PHE A 782 15.68 -31.37 -18.40
C PHE A 782 16.53 -31.52 -17.13
N ASP A 783 17.76 -32.03 -17.18
CA ASP A 783 18.62 -32.18 -16.00
C ASP A 783 19.80 -31.20 -15.97
N THR A 784 19.86 -30.26 -16.92
CA THR A 784 20.82 -29.15 -16.95
C THR A 784 20.10 -27.80 -16.99
N ASN A 785 20.84 -26.68 -16.91
CA ASN A 785 20.23 -25.36 -17.05
C ASN A 785 20.09 -25.01 -18.53
N VAL A 786 18.85 -24.93 -19.01
CA VAL A 786 18.54 -24.80 -20.43
C VAL A 786 17.66 -23.59 -20.71
N ILE A 787 17.93 -22.92 -21.84
CA ILE A 787 17.07 -21.88 -22.40
C ILE A 787 16.68 -22.30 -23.81
N VAL A 788 15.37 -22.42 -24.06
CA VAL A 788 14.80 -22.62 -25.39
C VAL A 788 14.23 -21.29 -25.90
N ASP A 789 14.92 -20.68 -26.86
CA ASP A 789 14.55 -19.40 -27.47
C ASP A 789 13.75 -19.61 -28.77
N LEU A 790 12.44 -19.32 -28.70
CA LEU A 790 11.52 -19.39 -29.83
C LEU A 790 11.17 -18.00 -30.38
N SER A 791 11.84 -16.94 -29.91
CA SER A 791 11.59 -15.53 -30.31
C SER A 791 11.63 -15.28 -31.82
N ARG A 792 12.40 -16.07 -32.57
CA ARG A 792 12.55 -15.96 -34.03
C ARG A 792 11.48 -16.71 -34.84
N ILE A 793 10.63 -17.52 -34.20
CA ILE A 793 9.51 -18.17 -34.88
C ILE A 793 8.42 -17.12 -35.14
N GLY A 794 7.84 -17.13 -36.34
CA GLY A 794 6.79 -16.16 -36.72
C GLY A 794 5.39 -16.56 -36.27
N SER A 795 5.01 -17.83 -36.44
CA SER A 795 3.67 -18.34 -36.13
C SER A 795 3.50 -18.59 -34.64
N THR A 796 2.47 -17.99 -34.04
CA THR A 796 2.10 -18.21 -32.63
C THR A 796 1.68 -19.66 -32.41
N GLU A 797 0.96 -20.28 -33.34
CA GLU A 797 0.53 -21.68 -33.26
C GLU A 797 1.72 -22.64 -33.21
N THR A 798 2.79 -22.32 -33.97
CA THR A 798 4.02 -23.12 -33.96
C THR A 798 4.77 -22.96 -32.63
N LYS A 799 4.79 -21.75 -32.05
CA LYS A 799 5.35 -21.52 -30.70
C LYS A 799 4.59 -22.32 -29.66
N SER A 800 3.26 -22.25 -29.66
CA SER A 800 2.40 -23.01 -28.77
C SER A 800 2.64 -24.52 -28.92
N LEU A 801 2.77 -25.01 -30.15
CA LEU A 801 3.07 -26.43 -30.40
C LEU A 801 4.41 -26.84 -29.80
N ILE A 802 5.48 -26.09 -30.04
CA ILE A 802 6.79 -26.41 -29.47
C ILE A 802 6.76 -26.35 -27.94
N MET A 803 6.12 -25.32 -27.36
CA MET A 803 5.92 -25.23 -25.91
C MET A 803 5.18 -26.46 -25.36
N GLY A 804 4.07 -26.85 -25.99
CA GLY A 804 3.28 -28.01 -25.59
C GLY A 804 4.05 -29.33 -25.72
N LEU A 805 4.85 -29.48 -26.77
CA LEU A 805 5.71 -30.65 -26.97
C LEU A 805 6.83 -30.73 -25.93
N LEU A 806 7.44 -29.61 -25.55
CA LEU A 806 8.43 -29.58 -24.47
C LEU A 806 7.82 -29.98 -23.13
N VAL A 807 6.60 -29.49 -22.83
CA VAL A 807 5.86 -29.89 -21.62
C VAL A 807 5.52 -31.37 -21.64
N LEU A 808 5.05 -31.90 -22.77
CA LEU A 808 4.75 -33.33 -22.95
C LEU A 808 5.99 -34.19 -22.69
N LYS A 809 7.10 -33.87 -23.37
CA LYS A 809 8.38 -34.56 -23.23
C LYS A 809 8.90 -34.54 -21.80
N LEU A 810 8.82 -33.38 -21.16
CA LEU A 810 9.21 -33.21 -19.75
C LEU A 810 8.34 -34.10 -18.84
N GLN A 811 7.02 -34.11 -19.06
CA GLN A 811 6.09 -34.93 -18.29
C GLN A 811 6.44 -36.42 -18.42
N GLU A 812 6.61 -36.92 -19.63
CA GLU A 812 6.95 -38.32 -19.88
C GLU A 812 8.30 -38.70 -19.30
N TYR A 813 9.32 -37.84 -19.46
CA TYR A 813 10.64 -38.06 -18.90
C TYR A 813 10.63 -38.14 -17.37
N ARG A 814 9.95 -37.20 -16.71
CA ARG A 814 9.84 -37.17 -15.24
C ARG A 814 9.06 -38.37 -14.71
N MET A 815 8.00 -38.80 -15.40
CA MET A 815 7.23 -40.00 -15.03
C MET A 815 8.06 -41.29 -15.13
N GLY A 816 8.96 -41.40 -16.12
CA GLY A 816 9.82 -42.58 -16.30
C GLY A 816 11.01 -42.65 -15.34
N VAL A 817 11.65 -41.51 -15.06
CA VAL A 817 12.94 -41.47 -14.33
C VAL A 817 12.78 -41.16 -12.83
N SER A 818 11.74 -40.43 -12.42
CA SER A 818 11.64 -39.90 -11.07
C SER A 818 10.75 -40.73 -10.14
N GLU A 819 11.27 -41.05 -8.95
CA GLU A 819 10.45 -41.53 -7.83
C GLU A 819 9.37 -40.49 -7.44
N ALA A 820 8.22 -40.96 -6.96
CA ALA A 820 7.13 -40.09 -6.52
C ALA A 820 7.44 -39.36 -5.19
N ASN A 821 6.92 -38.14 -5.05
CA ASN A 821 7.06 -37.23 -3.90
C ASN A 821 8.49 -36.70 -3.67
N GLN A 822 9.18 -36.30 -4.74
CA GLN A 822 10.49 -35.66 -4.63
C GLN A 822 10.40 -34.19 -4.20
N HIS A 823 11.46 -33.71 -3.55
CA HIS A 823 11.69 -32.28 -3.35
C HIS A 823 11.94 -31.57 -4.68
N LEU A 824 11.83 -30.23 -4.70
CA LEU A 824 12.11 -29.45 -5.90
C LEU A 824 13.54 -29.69 -6.39
N LYS A 825 13.66 -30.16 -7.64
CA LYS A 825 14.93 -30.41 -8.33
C LYS A 825 15.07 -29.59 -9.60
N HIS A 826 13.96 -29.34 -10.29
CA HIS A 826 13.94 -28.63 -11.54
C HIS A 826 12.76 -27.67 -11.61
N VAL A 827 12.95 -26.52 -12.29
CA VAL A 827 11.88 -25.57 -12.58
C VAL A 827 11.77 -25.24 -14.06
N THR A 828 10.56 -25.30 -14.60
CA THR A 828 10.26 -24.88 -15.97
C THR A 828 9.57 -23.53 -15.99
N VAL A 829 10.17 -22.54 -16.67
CA VAL A 829 9.58 -21.22 -16.91
C VAL A 829 8.86 -21.22 -18.26
N LEU A 830 7.56 -20.94 -18.23
CA LEU A 830 6.74 -20.73 -19.42
C LEU A 830 6.40 -19.23 -19.52
N GLU A 831 7.14 -18.51 -20.36
CA GLU A 831 6.83 -17.11 -20.71
C GLU A 831 5.70 -17.04 -21.75
N GLU A 832 4.90 -15.98 -21.66
CA GLU A 832 3.68 -15.78 -22.48
C GLU A 832 2.82 -17.05 -22.54
N ALA A 833 2.56 -17.63 -21.37
CA ALA A 833 1.88 -18.92 -21.22
C ALA A 833 0.47 -18.93 -21.83
N HIS A 834 -0.19 -17.78 -22.04
CA HIS A 834 -1.47 -17.69 -22.74
C HIS A 834 -1.44 -18.22 -24.17
N ASN A 835 -0.25 -18.36 -24.79
CA ASN A 835 -0.10 -19.00 -26.08
C ASN A 835 -0.48 -20.49 -26.03
N LEU A 836 -0.20 -21.16 -24.90
CA LEU A 836 -0.49 -22.58 -24.68
C LEU A 836 -1.75 -22.78 -23.82
N LEU A 837 -1.93 -21.98 -22.77
CA LEU A 837 -2.97 -22.18 -21.74
C LEU A 837 -4.09 -21.14 -21.85
N LYS A 838 -4.59 -20.92 -23.07
CA LYS A 838 -5.54 -19.86 -23.38
C LYS A 838 -6.93 -20.12 -22.82
N ARG A 839 -7.54 -19.09 -22.23
CA ARG A 839 -8.95 -19.09 -21.82
C ARG A 839 -9.87 -19.24 -23.03
N THR A 840 -10.79 -20.19 -22.96
CA THR A 840 -11.86 -20.36 -23.95
C THR A 840 -13.19 -19.84 -23.42
N SER A 841 -14.06 -19.32 -24.29
CA SER A 841 -15.37 -18.84 -23.89
C SER A 841 -16.28 -20.01 -23.50
N SER A 842 -16.86 -19.94 -22.30
CA SER A 842 -17.88 -20.88 -21.82
C SER A 842 -19.25 -20.71 -22.50
N GLU A 843 -19.39 -19.73 -23.40
CA GLU A 843 -20.64 -19.34 -24.07
C GLU A 843 -20.74 -19.81 -25.53
N GLN A 844 -20.26 -21.02 -25.86
CA GLN A 844 -20.60 -21.65 -27.15
C GLN A 844 -21.86 -22.52 -27.02
N SER A 845 -22.72 -22.40 -28.03
CA SER A 845 -24.00 -23.10 -28.18
C SER A 845 -23.88 -24.60 -27.96
N SER A 846 -24.86 -25.14 -27.23
CA SER A 846 -25.07 -26.52 -26.78
C SER A 846 -25.02 -27.64 -27.83
N GLU A 847 -24.66 -27.36 -29.09
CA GLU A 847 -24.56 -28.36 -30.17
C GLU A 847 -23.12 -28.83 -30.49
N SER A 848 -22.08 -28.12 -30.02
CA SER A 848 -20.68 -28.59 -30.11
C SER A 848 -19.98 -28.40 -28.77
N GLY A 849 -19.62 -29.49 -28.08
CA GLY A 849 -18.91 -29.41 -26.80
C GLY A 849 -17.61 -28.59 -26.92
N ASN A 850 -17.29 -27.80 -25.89
CA ASN A 850 -16.06 -26.98 -25.83
C ASN A 850 -14.81 -27.87 -25.66
N LEU A 851 -14.46 -28.61 -26.73
CA LEU A 851 -13.31 -29.53 -26.76
C LEU A 851 -12.00 -28.80 -26.44
N LEU A 852 -11.81 -27.60 -27.01
CA LEU A 852 -10.62 -26.78 -26.78
C LEU A 852 -10.46 -26.41 -25.30
N GLY A 853 -11.53 -25.93 -24.65
CA GLY A 853 -11.48 -25.57 -23.24
C GLY A 853 -11.16 -26.76 -22.35
N LYS A 854 -11.73 -27.93 -22.65
CA LYS A 854 -11.43 -29.17 -21.93
C LYS A 854 -9.98 -29.61 -22.11
N SER A 855 -9.43 -29.53 -23.32
CA SER A 855 -8.02 -29.87 -23.58
C SER A 855 -7.05 -28.92 -22.87
N VAL A 856 -7.37 -27.61 -22.80
CA VAL A 856 -6.58 -26.65 -22.02
C VAL A 856 -6.63 -26.95 -20.52
N GLU A 857 -7.81 -27.28 -19.99
CA GLU A 857 -7.97 -27.67 -18.59
C GLU A 857 -7.20 -28.96 -18.26
N MET A 858 -7.27 -29.96 -19.14
CA MET A 858 -6.52 -31.21 -19.01
C MET A 858 -5.02 -30.97 -19.01
N LEU A 859 -4.50 -30.13 -19.91
CA LEU A 859 -3.09 -29.74 -19.94
C LEU A 859 -2.66 -28.99 -18.66
N ALA A 860 -3.49 -28.07 -18.16
CA ALA A 860 -3.22 -27.35 -16.92
C ALA A 860 -3.19 -28.28 -15.70
N ASN A 861 -4.03 -29.32 -15.69
CA ASN A 861 -4.03 -30.34 -14.65
C ASN A 861 -2.80 -31.25 -14.75
N SER A 862 -2.39 -31.65 -15.95
CA SER A 862 -1.16 -32.41 -16.18
C SER A 862 0.08 -31.66 -15.67
N ILE A 863 0.16 -30.34 -15.93
CA ILE A 863 1.20 -29.47 -15.36
C ILE A 863 1.14 -29.48 -13.83
N ALA A 864 -0.06 -29.40 -13.25
CA ALA A 864 -0.25 -29.40 -11.80
C ALA A 864 0.15 -30.73 -11.13
N GLU A 865 0.04 -31.85 -11.84
CA GLU A 865 0.44 -33.18 -11.34
C GLU A 865 1.96 -33.36 -11.31
N MET A 866 2.71 -32.63 -12.15
CA MET A 866 4.18 -32.71 -12.20
C MET A 866 4.88 -32.37 -10.87
N ARG A 867 4.19 -31.69 -9.96
CA ARG A 867 4.69 -31.41 -8.59
C ARG A 867 5.16 -32.67 -7.84
N THR A 868 4.61 -33.85 -8.15
CA THR A 868 4.97 -35.11 -7.49
C THR A 868 6.38 -35.58 -7.87
N TYR A 869 6.89 -35.16 -9.03
CA TYR A 869 8.19 -35.56 -9.56
C TYR A 869 9.30 -34.52 -9.28
N GLY A 870 9.05 -33.55 -8.38
CA GLY A 870 10.02 -32.51 -8.06
C GLY A 870 10.18 -31.42 -9.13
N GLU A 871 9.20 -31.31 -10.03
CA GLU A 871 9.12 -30.31 -11.10
C GLU A 871 8.21 -29.13 -10.68
N GLY A 872 8.77 -27.93 -10.61
CA GLY A 872 8.02 -26.70 -10.38
C GLY A 872 7.81 -25.93 -11.68
N PHE A 873 6.65 -25.31 -11.87
CA PHE A 873 6.41 -24.45 -13.04
C PHE A 873 6.36 -22.98 -12.62
N ILE A 874 7.06 -22.11 -13.35
CA ILE A 874 6.93 -20.66 -13.25
C ILE A 874 6.17 -20.20 -14.49
N ILE A 875 4.89 -19.87 -14.30
CA ILE A 875 3.99 -19.45 -15.37
C ILE A 875 3.96 -17.93 -15.39
N ALA A 876 4.48 -17.33 -16.46
CA ALA A 876 4.64 -15.89 -16.59
C ALA A 876 3.78 -15.32 -17.72
N ASP A 877 2.97 -14.31 -17.40
CA ASP A 877 2.08 -13.69 -18.39
C ASP A 877 1.79 -12.21 -18.09
N GLN A 878 1.59 -11.42 -19.14
CA GLN A 878 1.27 -9.99 -19.01
C GLN A 878 -0.21 -9.71 -18.79
N SER A 879 -1.08 -10.58 -19.30
CA SER A 879 -2.53 -10.41 -19.34
C SER A 879 -3.20 -11.65 -18.73
N PRO A 880 -3.30 -11.72 -17.39
CA PRO A 880 -3.82 -12.90 -16.71
C PRO A 880 -5.25 -13.25 -17.13
N GLY A 881 -6.07 -12.29 -17.59
CA GLY A 881 -7.41 -12.54 -18.12
C GLY A 881 -7.46 -13.43 -19.38
N LEU A 882 -6.34 -13.56 -20.12
CA LEU A 882 -6.22 -14.46 -21.27
C LEU A 882 -5.89 -15.91 -20.90
N LEU A 883 -5.45 -16.16 -19.67
CA LEU A 883 -5.12 -17.48 -19.18
C LEU A 883 -6.35 -18.20 -18.63
N ASP A 884 -6.36 -19.53 -18.77
CA ASP A 884 -7.38 -20.34 -18.11
C ASP A 884 -7.29 -20.23 -16.58
N MET A 885 -8.45 -20.22 -15.92
CA MET A 885 -8.53 -20.03 -14.47
C MET A 885 -7.93 -21.18 -13.66
N SER A 886 -7.92 -22.39 -14.21
CA SER A 886 -7.29 -23.56 -13.57
C SER A 886 -5.80 -23.30 -13.32
N VAL A 887 -5.11 -22.66 -14.26
CA VAL A 887 -3.69 -22.32 -14.17
C VAL A 887 -3.41 -21.39 -12.99
N ILE A 888 -4.16 -20.30 -12.88
CA ILE A 888 -3.98 -19.31 -11.81
C ILE A 888 -4.34 -19.91 -10.44
N ARG A 889 -5.34 -20.79 -10.38
CA ARG A 889 -5.77 -21.45 -9.13
C ARG A 889 -4.81 -22.52 -8.66
N ASN A 890 -4.23 -23.30 -9.57
CA ASN A 890 -3.35 -24.42 -9.27
C ASN A 890 -1.92 -24.00 -8.89
N THR A 891 -1.58 -22.71 -9.00
CA THR A 891 -0.30 -22.18 -8.52
C THR A 891 -0.35 -21.78 -7.05
N ASN A 892 0.62 -22.26 -6.26
CA ASN A 892 0.73 -21.98 -4.83
C ASN A 892 1.34 -20.61 -4.55
N THR A 893 2.37 -20.24 -5.30
CA THR A 893 3.06 -18.96 -5.14
C THR A 893 2.55 -17.98 -6.19
N LYS A 894 2.18 -16.78 -5.77
CA LYS A 894 1.68 -15.71 -6.64
C LYS A 894 2.52 -14.45 -6.45
N ILE A 895 3.07 -13.94 -7.54
CA ILE A 895 3.84 -12.70 -7.59
C ILE A 895 3.17 -11.77 -8.59
N ILE A 896 2.48 -10.75 -8.07
CA ILE A 896 1.65 -9.84 -8.85
C ILE A 896 2.34 -8.46 -8.86
N LEU A 897 2.97 -8.12 -9.96
CA LEU A 897 3.52 -6.78 -10.21
C LEU A 897 2.41 -5.83 -10.68
N ARG A 898 2.78 -4.58 -11.03
CA ARG A 898 1.82 -3.57 -11.46
C ARG A 898 0.92 -4.05 -12.61
N LEU A 899 -0.39 -4.03 -12.35
CA LEU A 899 -1.45 -4.35 -13.31
C LEU A 899 -2.41 -3.16 -13.44
N PRO A 900 -2.51 -2.50 -14.61
CA PRO A 900 -3.42 -1.36 -14.80
C PRO A 900 -4.90 -1.77 -14.89
N ASP A 901 -5.19 -2.87 -15.59
CA ASP A 901 -6.55 -3.32 -15.85
C ASP A 901 -7.26 -3.78 -14.56
N TYR A 902 -8.55 -3.46 -14.42
CA TYR A 902 -9.30 -3.80 -13.19
C TYR A 902 -9.70 -5.27 -13.15
N GLU A 903 -10.14 -5.85 -14.26
CA GLU A 903 -10.58 -7.25 -14.32
C GLU A 903 -9.39 -8.18 -14.06
N ASP A 904 -8.24 -7.88 -14.65
CA ASP A 904 -6.99 -8.61 -14.38
C ASP A 904 -6.61 -8.56 -12.90
N ARG A 905 -6.67 -7.36 -12.29
CA ARG A 905 -6.36 -7.18 -10.86
C ARG A 905 -7.32 -7.92 -9.95
N GLU A 906 -8.62 -7.89 -10.25
CA GLU A 906 -9.62 -8.61 -9.46
C GLU A 906 -9.39 -10.12 -9.57
N LEU A 907 -9.15 -10.63 -10.78
CA LEU A 907 -8.90 -12.05 -11.05
C LEU A 907 -7.75 -12.61 -10.22
N VAL A 908 -6.58 -11.98 -10.32
CA VAL A 908 -5.35 -12.46 -9.67
C VAL A 908 -5.31 -12.06 -8.19
N GLY A 909 -5.85 -10.88 -7.85
CA GLY A 909 -5.91 -10.39 -6.48
C GLY A 909 -6.77 -11.28 -5.60
N ARG A 910 -7.97 -11.66 -6.07
CA ARG A 910 -8.82 -12.63 -5.35
C ARG A 910 -8.14 -13.98 -5.22
N ALA A 911 -7.47 -14.45 -6.28
CA ALA A 911 -6.73 -15.72 -6.26
C ALA A 911 -5.52 -15.70 -5.31
N ALA A 912 -4.97 -14.52 -4.99
CA ALA A 912 -3.90 -14.32 -4.00
C ALA A 912 -4.40 -13.92 -2.60
N GLY A 913 -5.72 -13.86 -2.38
CA GLY A 913 -6.30 -13.48 -1.08
C GLY A 913 -6.22 -11.99 -0.76
N LEU A 914 -6.09 -11.12 -1.77
CA LEU A 914 -6.10 -9.67 -1.58
C LEU A 914 -7.51 -9.16 -1.24
N ASN A 915 -7.58 -8.13 -0.39
CA ASN A 915 -8.82 -7.38 -0.14
C ASN A 915 -9.05 -6.30 -1.23
N ASP A 916 -10.24 -5.68 -1.22
CA ASP A 916 -10.64 -4.71 -2.26
C ASP A 916 -9.71 -3.49 -2.32
N GLU A 917 -9.17 -3.04 -1.19
CA GLU A 917 -8.24 -1.91 -1.15
C GLU A 917 -6.88 -2.29 -1.75
N GLN A 918 -6.38 -3.48 -1.44
CA GLN A 918 -5.15 -4.05 -1.99
C GLN A 918 -5.25 -4.31 -3.50
N ILE A 919 -6.40 -4.77 -3.98
CA ILE A 919 -6.69 -4.93 -5.42
C ILE A 919 -6.59 -3.57 -6.13
N VAL A 920 -7.13 -2.51 -5.52
CA VAL A 920 -7.01 -1.15 -6.08
C VAL A 920 -5.55 -0.67 -6.09
N GLU A 921 -4.76 -1.05 -5.09
CA GLU A 921 -3.36 -0.66 -4.95
C GLU A 921 -2.44 -1.25 -6.04
N LEU A 922 -2.76 -2.44 -6.58
CA LEU A 922 -1.97 -3.09 -7.63
C LEU A 922 -1.69 -2.21 -8.86
N ALA A 923 -2.58 -1.26 -9.17
CA ALA A 923 -2.38 -0.34 -10.30
C ALA A 923 -1.35 0.77 -10.03
N LYS A 924 -1.04 1.03 -8.75
CA LYS A 924 -0.16 2.10 -8.29
C LYS A 924 1.24 1.62 -7.92
N LEU A 925 1.50 0.31 -7.93
CA LEU A 925 2.79 -0.24 -7.53
C LEU A 925 3.93 0.32 -8.37
N ASP A 926 5.03 0.66 -7.72
CA ASP A 926 6.25 1.09 -8.40
C ASP A 926 6.88 -0.05 -9.20
N ASN A 927 7.77 0.29 -10.12
CA ASN A 927 8.48 -0.70 -10.91
C ASN A 927 9.33 -1.62 -10.01
N GLY A 928 9.21 -2.93 -10.18
CA GLY A 928 9.88 -3.92 -9.33
C GLY A 928 9.23 -4.13 -7.96
N VAL A 929 8.11 -3.47 -7.65
CA VAL A 929 7.29 -3.79 -6.47
C VAL A 929 6.22 -4.80 -6.88
N ALA A 930 6.06 -5.84 -6.08
CA ALA A 930 5.10 -6.91 -6.31
C ALA A 930 4.33 -7.26 -5.03
N ALA A 931 3.04 -7.57 -5.16
CA ALA A 931 2.32 -8.30 -4.13
C ALA A 931 2.71 -9.79 -4.21
N VAL A 932 3.24 -10.33 -3.12
CA VAL A 932 3.75 -11.70 -3.02
C VAL A 932 2.92 -12.47 -1.99
N MET A 933 2.50 -13.67 -2.38
CA MET A 933 1.78 -14.60 -1.53
C MET A 933 2.24 -16.02 -1.82
N GLN A 934 2.49 -16.79 -0.76
CA GLN A 934 2.61 -18.24 -0.81
C GLN A 934 1.49 -18.81 0.09
N SER A 935 0.82 -19.90 -0.29
CA SER A 935 -0.44 -20.29 0.41
C SER A 935 -0.28 -20.64 1.89
N ASP A 936 0.93 -20.93 2.34
CA ASP A 936 1.26 -21.14 3.76
C ASP A 936 1.43 -19.82 4.54
N TRP A 937 1.44 -18.67 3.88
CA TRP A 937 1.51 -17.37 4.55
C TRP A 937 0.16 -16.96 5.16
N LEU A 938 0.23 -16.12 6.19
CA LEU A 938 -0.96 -15.59 6.84
C LEU A 938 -1.69 -14.55 5.98
N GLU A 939 -0.93 -13.68 5.33
CA GLU A 939 -1.42 -12.54 4.57
C GLU A 939 -0.41 -12.15 3.46
N PRO A 940 -0.87 -11.48 2.39
CA PRO A 940 0.00 -11.04 1.29
C PRO A 940 0.89 -9.88 1.74
N VAL A 941 2.12 -9.84 1.24
CA VAL A 941 3.07 -8.74 1.50
C VAL A 941 3.44 -8.04 0.20
N LEU A 942 3.75 -6.75 0.26
CA LEU A 942 4.44 -6.10 -0.85
C LEU A 942 5.95 -6.30 -0.71
N CYS A 943 6.59 -6.65 -1.82
CA CYS A 943 8.01 -6.89 -1.92
C CYS A 943 8.61 -5.99 -2.99
N GLN A 944 9.64 -5.22 -2.62
CA GLN A 944 10.56 -4.65 -3.59
C GLN A 944 11.52 -5.77 -4.01
N ILE A 945 11.36 -6.26 -5.23
CA ILE A 945 12.20 -7.30 -5.81
C ILE A 945 13.61 -6.75 -6.01
N ASP A 946 14.61 -7.52 -5.59
CA ASP A 946 16.00 -7.16 -5.80
C ASP A 946 16.32 -7.15 -7.30
N LYS A 947 17.14 -6.18 -7.71
CA LYS A 947 17.57 -6.07 -9.11
C LYS A 947 18.58 -7.17 -9.41
N TYR A 948 18.36 -7.93 -10.48
CA TYR A 948 19.35 -8.87 -10.99
C TYR A 948 20.57 -8.10 -11.54
N GLU A 949 21.75 -8.41 -11.04
CA GLU A 949 23.01 -7.83 -11.51
C GLU A 949 23.59 -8.70 -12.62
N ARG A 950 23.64 -8.14 -13.83
CA ARG A 950 24.27 -8.77 -14.99
C ARG A 950 25.78 -8.93 -14.73
N LYS A 951 26.22 -10.17 -14.52
CA LYS A 951 27.65 -10.52 -14.38
C LYS A 951 28.13 -11.19 -15.67
N TYR A 952 29.37 -10.88 -16.04
CA TYR A 952 30.02 -11.41 -17.24
C TYR A 952 30.91 -12.58 -16.85
N ASP A 953 30.47 -13.79 -17.19
CA ASP A 953 31.31 -14.97 -17.12
C ASP A 953 31.84 -15.31 -18.54
N TRP A 954 33.01 -14.73 -18.86
CA TRP A 954 34.02 -15.25 -19.80
C TRP A 954 33.67 -15.26 -21.31
N MET A 955 34.37 -14.43 -22.08
CA MET A 955 34.31 -14.39 -23.55
C MET A 955 35.46 -15.21 -24.20
N GLU A 956 36.36 -15.80 -23.41
CA GLU A 956 37.57 -16.48 -23.91
C GLU A 956 37.42 -18.02 -24.11
N GLU A 957 36.49 -18.69 -23.44
CA GLU A 957 36.26 -20.14 -23.63
C GLU A 957 35.30 -20.46 -24.78
N TYR A 958 34.38 -19.55 -25.10
CA TYR A 958 33.38 -19.74 -26.18
C TYR A 958 34.00 -19.68 -27.59
N GLU A 959 35.11 -18.95 -27.77
CA GLU A 959 35.82 -18.88 -29.06
C GLU A 959 36.61 -20.17 -29.37
N LYS A 960 37.00 -20.96 -28.35
CA LYS A 960 37.78 -22.19 -28.56
C LYS A 960 36.93 -23.42 -28.91
N SER A 961 35.70 -23.52 -28.41
CA SER A 961 34.83 -24.68 -28.67
C SER A 961 34.19 -24.67 -30.08
N ASN A 962 34.02 -23.49 -30.67
CA ASN A 962 33.36 -23.33 -31.97
C ASN A 962 34.29 -23.52 -33.19
N GLU A 963 35.62 -23.45 -33.03
CA GLU A 963 36.56 -23.75 -34.13
C GLU A 963 36.78 -25.26 -34.33
N GLU A 964 36.60 -26.08 -33.29
CA GLU A 964 36.78 -27.54 -33.38
C GLU A 964 35.53 -28.28 -33.92
N ASN A 965 34.33 -27.72 -33.77
CA ASN A 965 33.08 -28.40 -34.18
C ASN A 965 32.68 -28.19 -35.66
N ASP A 966 33.11 -27.09 -36.29
CA ASP A 966 32.71 -26.77 -37.68
C ASP A 966 33.58 -27.51 -38.73
N SER A 967 34.68 -28.14 -38.30
CA SER A 967 35.62 -28.83 -39.19
C SER A 967 35.43 -30.36 -39.30
N LEU A 968 34.48 -30.96 -38.55
CA LEU A 968 34.37 -32.43 -38.42
C LEU A 968 33.02 -33.08 -38.78
N LYS A 969 31.95 -32.35 -39.15
CA LYS A 969 30.68 -32.99 -39.57
C LYS A 969 30.20 -32.55 -40.95
N LYS A 970 30.50 -33.34 -42.00
CA LYS A 970 29.67 -33.52 -43.21
C LYS A 970 30.21 -34.57 -44.18
N ILE A 971 30.31 -35.83 -43.75
CA ILE A 971 29.94 -36.90 -44.66
C ILE A 971 28.47 -37.20 -44.35
N SER A 972 27.58 -37.01 -45.33
CA SER A 972 26.17 -37.38 -45.15
C SER A 972 26.10 -38.87 -44.82
N VAL A 973 25.28 -39.27 -43.84
CA VAL A 973 25.03 -40.69 -43.54
C VAL A 973 24.62 -41.43 -44.82
N GLU A 974 23.89 -40.78 -45.73
CA GLU A 974 23.59 -41.32 -47.08
C GLU A 974 24.84 -41.67 -47.88
N LYS A 975 25.91 -40.84 -47.83
CA LYS A 975 27.16 -41.12 -48.54
C LYS A 975 27.96 -42.24 -47.87
N GLU A 976 27.98 -42.28 -46.54
CA GLU A 976 28.62 -43.38 -45.79
C GLU A 976 27.90 -44.71 -46.09
N LEU A 977 26.57 -44.70 -46.04
CA LEU A 977 25.72 -45.85 -46.32
C LEU A 977 25.86 -46.30 -47.78
N LEU A 978 25.78 -45.39 -48.74
CA LEU A 978 25.98 -45.69 -50.17
C LEU A 978 27.36 -46.29 -50.43
N ASN A 979 28.43 -45.71 -49.87
CA ASN A 979 29.76 -46.27 -50.02
C ASN A 979 29.88 -47.67 -49.41
N CYS A 980 29.26 -47.91 -48.26
CA CYS A 980 29.25 -49.22 -47.62
C CYS A 980 28.48 -50.25 -48.47
N ILE A 981 27.29 -49.89 -48.95
CA ILE A 981 26.47 -50.76 -49.80
C ILE A 981 27.21 -51.11 -51.10
N MET A 982 27.74 -50.09 -51.80
CA MET A 982 28.36 -50.27 -53.10
C MET A 982 29.67 -51.05 -53.04
N ASN A 983 30.53 -50.79 -52.04
CA ASN A 983 31.88 -51.36 -52.00
C ASN A 983 31.98 -52.66 -51.19
N ASN A 984 31.16 -52.80 -50.14
CA ASN A 984 31.20 -53.95 -49.24
C ASN A 984 30.03 -54.91 -49.51
N GLU A 985 28.79 -54.43 -49.40
CA GLU A 985 27.62 -55.31 -49.36
C GLU A 985 27.25 -55.93 -50.72
N LEU A 986 27.36 -55.19 -51.83
CA LEU A 986 27.12 -55.73 -53.19
C LEU A 986 27.99 -56.96 -53.50
N TYR A 987 29.22 -56.97 -52.98
CA TYR A 987 30.18 -58.05 -53.16
C TYR A 987 30.27 -58.99 -51.94
N ARG A 988 29.43 -58.78 -50.91
CA ARG A 988 29.44 -59.51 -49.64
C ARG A 988 30.82 -59.57 -48.97
N LYS A 989 31.54 -58.46 -48.95
CA LYS A 989 32.80 -58.32 -48.21
C LYS A 989 32.50 -58.06 -46.72
N ASN A 990 33.27 -58.67 -45.83
CA ASN A 990 33.28 -58.40 -44.37
C ASN A 990 32.02 -58.77 -43.55
N ASP A 991 31.17 -59.71 -44.00
CA ASP A 991 30.06 -60.29 -43.21
C ASP A 991 29.19 -59.26 -42.44
N ARG A 992 28.78 -58.18 -43.13
CA ARG A 992 27.94 -57.09 -42.60
C ARG A 992 28.51 -56.35 -41.37
N VAL A 993 29.78 -56.51 -41.01
CA VAL A 993 30.37 -55.86 -39.82
C VAL A 993 30.41 -54.34 -39.97
N ASP A 994 30.74 -53.85 -41.16
CA ASP A 994 30.89 -52.41 -41.40
C ASP A 994 29.54 -51.71 -41.54
N ILE A 995 28.55 -52.33 -42.19
CA ILE A 995 27.19 -51.77 -42.26
C ILE A 995 26.49 -51.78 -40.89
N LYS A 996 26.76 -52.78 -40.02
CA LYS A 996 26.25 -52.82 -38.65
C LYS A 996 26.72 -51.64 -37.79
N LYS A 997 27.94 -51.13 -37.99
CA LYS A 997 28.44 -49.94 -37.28
C LYS A 997 27.69 -48.65 -37.64
N LEU A 998 26.96 -48.65 -38.76
CA LEU A 998 26.15 -47.51 -39.18
C LEU A 998 24.76 -47.51 -38.55
N LYS A 999 24.37 -48.53 -37.76
CA LYS A 999 23.03 -48.68 -37.18
C LYS A 999 22.54 -47.40 -36.48
N ASP A 1000 23.26 -46.94 -35.46
CA ASP A 1000 22.83 -45.77 -34.67
C ASP A 1000 22.82 -44.51 -35.53
N LYS A 1001 23.80 -44.36 -36.44
CA LYS A 1001 23.85 -43.23 -37.39
C LYS A 1001 22.65 -43.24 -38.35
N VAL A 1002 22.19 -44.40 -38.80
CA VAL A 1002 21.06 -44.55 -39.72
C VAL A 1002 19.74 -44.26 -39.00
N ILE A 1003 19.55 -44.76 -37.77
CA ILE A 1003 18.35 -44.51 -36.96
C ILE A 1003 18.15 -42.99 -36.75
N HIS A 1004 19.20 -42.28 -36.36
CA HIS A 1004 19.15 -40.83 -36.11
C HIS A 1004 19.32 -39.98 -37.40
N SER A 1005 19.47 -40.60 -38.58
CA SER A 1005 19.62 -39.85 -39.83
C SER A 1005 18.31 -39.29 -40.37
N LYS A 1006 18.42 -38.44 -41.39
CA LYS A 1006 17.29 -37.90 -42.17
C LYS A 1006 16.75 -38.86 -43.25
N LEU A 1007 17.21 -40.11 -43.26
CA LEU A 1007 16.70 -41.12 -44.19
C LEU A 1007 15.21 -41.36 -43.95
N GLU A 1008 14.49 -41.79 -45.00
CA GLU A 1008 13.07 -42.13 -44.88
C GLU A 1008 12.89 -43.35 -43.98
N THR A 1009 11.82 -43.37 -43.19
CA THR A 1009 11.54 -44.47 -42.26
C THR A 1009 11.49 -45.85 -42.95
N PRO A 1010 10.87 -46.01 -44.14
CA PRO A 1010 10.94 -47.28 -44.89
C PRO A 1010 12.37 -47.74 -45.16
N VAL A 1011 13.26 -46.82 -45.55
CA VAL A 1011 14.68 -47.11 -45.80
C VAL A 1011 15.39 -47.56 -44.53
N LYS A 1012 15.08 -46.92 -43.39
CA LYS A 1012 15.60 -47.35 -42.08
C LYS A 1012 15.10 -48.74 -41.72
N CYS A 1013 13.81 -49.03 -41.92
CA CYS A 1013 13.22 -50.35 -41.71
C CYS A 1013 13.89 -51.41 -42.60
N ASP A 1014 14.05 -51.16 -43.90
CA ASP A 1014 14.69 -52.08 -44.83
C ASP A 1014 16.17 -52.31 -44.51
N PHE A 1015 16.85 -51.25 -44.05
CA PHE A 1015 18.23 -51.34 -43.56
C PHE A 1015 18.30 -52.29 -42.36
N MET A 1016 17.38 -52.16 -41.41
CA MET A 1016 17.30 -53.01 -40.23
C MET A 1016 16.92 -54.45 -40.61
N GLU A 1017 15.96 -54.65 -41.52
CA GLU A 1017 15.61 -55.97 -42.07
C GLU A 1017 16.83 -56.65 -42.70
N TYR A 1018 17.65 -55.91 -43.45
CA TYR A 1018 18.89 -56.44 -44.02
C TYR A 1018 19.96 -56.76 -42.97
N VAL A 1019 20.14 -55.88 -41.99
CA VAL A 1019 21.13 -56.05 -40.92
C VAL A 1019 20.81 -57.25 -40.02
N PHE A 1020 19.52 -57.50 -39.74
CA PHE A 1020 19.05 -58.57 -38.87
C PHE A 1020 18.64 -59.86 -39.58
N ALA A 1021 18.60 -59.90 -40.91
CA ALA A 1021 18.25 -61.10 -41.66
C ALA A 1021 19.24 -62.27 -41.47
N GLU A 1022 18.71 -63.51 -41.43
CA GLU A 1022 19.49 -64.76 -41.36
C GLU A 1022 20.00 -65.21 -42.74
N GLU A 1023 21.12 -65.95 -42.76
CA GLU A 1023 21.96 -66.14 -43.96
C GLU A 1023 21.39 -66.86 -45.20
N PRO A 1024 20.33 -67.70 -45.19
CA PRO A 1024 19.90 -68.29 -46.45
C PRO A 1024 19.15 -67.30 -47.36
N ASN A 1025 18.69 -66.12 -46.88
CA ASN A 1025 17.76 -65.25 -47.63
C ASN A 1025 18.14 -63.76 -47.73
N LEU A 1026 19.42 -63.42 -47.63
CA LEU A 1026 19.91 -62.03 -47.59
C LEU A 1026 19.72 -61.20 -48.88
N PHE A 1027 19.46 -61.84 -50.02
CA PHE A 1027 19.34 -61.14 -51.30
C PHE A 1027 18.07 -60.27 -51.37
N LYS A 1028 16.95 -60.76 -50.85
CA LYS A 1028 15.66 -60.04 -50.88
C LYS A 1028 15.67 -58.77 -50.03
N PRO A 1029 16.10 -58.80 -48.75
CA PRO A 1029 16.18 -57.59 -47.93
C PRO A 1029 17.14 -56.54 -48.52
N LEU A 1030 18.26 -56.96 -49.13
CA LEU A 1030 19.18 -56.04 -49.79
C LEU A 1030 18.58 -55.41 -51.06
N GLN A 1031 17.81 -56.18 -51.84
CA GLN A 1031 17.10 -55.68 -53.02
C GLN A 1031 16.10 -54.60 -52.64
N LYS A 1032 15.28 -54.89 -51.62
CA LYS A 1032 14.29 -53.95 -51.07
C LYS A 1032 14.96 -52.67 -50.56
N LEU A 1033 15.99 -52.80 -49.73
CA LEU A 1033 16.79 -51.67 -49.23
C LEU A 1033 17.34 -50.82 -50.38
N LEU A 1034 17.95 -51.43 -51.40
CA LEU A 1034 18.49 -50.70 -52.55
C LEU A 1034 17.41 -49.97 -53.35
N PHE A 1035 16.26 -50.61 -53.53
CA PHE A 1035 15.14 -50.05 -54.27
C PHE A 1035 14.59 -48.79 -53.60
N ASP A 1036 14.34 -48.88 -52.29
CA ASP A 1036 13.75 -47.78 -51.52
C ASP A 1036 14.80 -46.70 -51.20
N PHE A 1037 16.05 -47.07 -50.86
CA PHE A 1037 17.16 -46.12 -50.58
C PHE A 1037 17.55 -45.26 -51.79
N LEU A 1038 17.49 -45.81 -53.01
CA LEU A 1038 17.86 -45.09 -54.23
C LEU A 1038 16.67 -44.39 -54.91
N HIS A 1039 15.50 -44.39 -54.26
CA HIS A 1039 14.23 -43.88 -54.79
C HIS A 1039 13.91 -44.45 -56.19
N ALA A 1040 14.12 -45.74 -56.36
CA ALA A 1040 14.08 -46.39 -57.66
C ALA A 1040 12.70 -46.33 -58.32
N GLU A 1041 11.60 -46.38 -57.54
CA GLU A 1041 10.23 -46.24 -58.04
C GLU A 1041 10.07 -44.93 -58.84
N LYS A 1042 10.46 -43.81 -58.24
CA LYS A 1042 10.38 -42.49 -58.87
C LYS A 1042 11.32 -42.36 -60.07
N ALA A 1043 12.50 -42.97 -59.98
CA ALA A 1043 13.46 -43.01 -61.09
C ALA A 1043 12.89 -43.78 -62.31
N ILE A 1044 12.15 -44.87 -62.05
CA ILE A 1044 11.47 -45.67 -63.07
C ILE A 1044 10.27 -44.93 -63.66
N GLU A 1045 9.45 -44.27 -62.84
CA GLU A 1045 8.33 -43.44 -63.32
C GLU A 1045 8.80 -42.31 -64.23
N ASN A 1046 9.89 -41.63 -63.87
CA ASN A 1046 10.48 -40.58 -64.70
C ASN A 1046 11.00 -41.10 -66.05
N ALA A 1047 11.31 -42.39 -66.15
CA ALA A 1047 11.76 -43.04 -67.37
C ALA A 1047 10.62 -43.66 -68.19
N LYS A 1048 9.36 -43.62 -67.71
CA LYS A 1048 8.20 -44.31 -68.31
C LYS A 1048 7.90 -43.90 -69.76
N GLU A 1049 8.29 -42.70 -70.18
CA GLU A 1049 8.13 -42.22 -71.56
C GLU A 1049 9.19 -42.77 -72.55
N CYS A 1050 10.24 -43.45 -72.06
CA CYS A 1050 11.28 -44.00 -72.92
C CYS A 1050 10.87 -45.37 -73.48
N THR A 1051 10.78 -45.47 -74.81
CA THR A 1051 10.41 -46.71 -75.51
C THR A 1051 11.60 -47.61 -75.83
N GLU A 1052 12.83 -47.08 -75.82
CA GLU A 1052 14.06 -47.83 -76.06
C GLU A 1052 14.81 -48.14 -74.75
N MET A 1053 15.28 -49.39 -74.62
CA MET A 1053 15.89 -49.91 -73.38
C MET A 1053 17.12 -49.12 -72.90
N LYS A 1054 18.04 -48.73 -73.81
CA LYS A 1054 19.28 -48.04 -73.42
C LYS A 1054 19.03 -46.61 -72.92
N PRO A 1055 18.25 -45.77 -73.63
CA PRO A 1055 17.79 -44.49 -73.09
C PRO A 1055 17.00 -44.62 -71.79
N TRP A 1056 16.14 -45.64 -71.67
CA TRP A 1056 15.38 -45.92 -70.46
C TRP A 1056 16.31 -46.18 -69.27
N LEU A 1057 17.27 -47.11 -69.41
CA LEU A 1057 18.24 -47.43 -68.35
C LEU A 1057 19.09 -46.22 -67.95
N ARG A 1058 19.55 -45.42 -68.93
CA ARG A 1058 20.30 -44.19 -68.63
C ARG A 1058 19.46 -43.18 -67.87
N ASN A 1059 18.18 -43.02 -68.22
CA ASN A 1059 17.29 -42.11 -67.51
C ASN A 1059 16.97 -42.59 -66.09
N VAL A 1060 16.83 -43.90 -65.88
CA VAL A 1060 16.72 -44.48 -64.54
C VAL A 1060 17.98 -44.15 -63.72
N ILE A 1061 19.18 -44.47 -64.23
CA ILE A 1061 20.46 -44.20 -63.54
C ILE A 1061 20.62 -42.71 -63.18
N ASN A 1062 20.30 -41.83 -64.13
CA ASN A 1062 20.41 -40.39 -63.94
C ASN A 1062 19.40 -39.85 -62.92
N SER A 1063 18.30 -40.58 -62.69
CA SER A 1063 17.23 -40.21 -61.77
C SER A 1063 17.35 -40.89 -60.40
N LEU A 1064 18.27 -41.84 -60.21
CA LEU A 1064 18.53 -42.45 -58.90
C LEU A 1064 19.12 -41.40 -57.94
N SER A 1065 18.63 -41.42 -56.71
CA SER A 1065 19.08 -40.54 -55.64
C SER A 1065 19.16 -41.34 -54.35
N PRO A 1066 20.33 -41.46 -53.68
CA PRO A 1066 21.63 -40.86 -54.03
C PRO A 1066 22.23 -41.30 -55.38
N SER A 1067 23.03 -40.43 -56.01
CA SER A 1067 23.62 -40.71 -57.33
C SER A 1067 24.68 -41.81 -57.26
N VAL A 1068 24.56 -42.81 -58.13
CA VAL A 1068 25.50 -43.95 -58.26
C VAL A 1068 26.55 -43.76 -59.37
N GLN A 1069 26.57 -42.61 -60.05
CA GLN A 1069 27.41 -42.38 -61.23
C GLN A 1069 28.92 -42.39 -60.95
N SER A 1070 29.33 -42.19 -59.69
CA SER A 1070 30.73 -42.19 -59.27
C SER A 1070 31.34 -43.59 -59.06
N PHE A 1071 30.56 -44.65 -59.21
CA PHE A 1071 30.97 -46.04 -58.97
C PHE A 1071 31.29 -46.78 -60.28
N GLU A 1072 31.95 -47.94 -60.18
CA GLU A 1072 32.34 -48.71 -61.36
C GLU A 1072 31.12 -49.22 -62.15
N THR A 1073 31.24 -49.30 -63.48
CA THR A 1073 30.14 -49.73 -64.36
C THR A 1073 29.58 -51.10 -63.99
N GLU A 1074 30.43 -51.99 -63.46
CA GLU A 1074 30.00 -53.31 -62.97
C GLU A 1074 29.10 -53.20 -61.73
N GLN A 1075 29.43 -52.33 -60.78
CA GLN A 1075 28.61 -52.06 -59.59
C GLN A 1075 27.25 -51.46 -59.98
N ILE A 1076 27.25 -50.51 -60.92
CA ILE A 1076 26.01 -49.86 -61.40
C ILE A 1076 25.09 -50.88 -62.06
N ASN A 1077 25.63 -51.80 -62.89
CA ASN A 1077 24.83 -52.84 -63.52
C ASN A 1077 24.25 -53.83 -62.50
N LEU A 1078 25.01 -54.19 -61.47
CA LEU A 1078 24.52 -55.05 -60.38
C LEU A 1078 23.35 -54.38 -59.64
N VAL A 1079 23.49 -53.10 -59.29
CA VAL A 1079 22.40 -52.33 -58.64
C VAL A 1079 21.16 -52.25 -59.52
N LEU A 1080 21.31 -51.97 -60.81
CA LEU A 1080 20.18 -51.95 -61.75
C LEU A 1080 19.49 -53.30 -61.85
N GLY A 1081 20.24 -54.39 -61.88
CA GLY A 1081 19.68 -55.75 -61.87
C GLY A 1081 18.83 -56.01 -60.62
N LEU A 1082 19.29 -55.55 -59.46
CA LEU A 1082 18.56 -55.68 -58.19
C LEU A 1082 17.31 -54.80 -58.14
N ILE A 1083 17.40 -53.56 -58.63
CA ILE A 1083 16.27 -52.63 -58.71
C ILE A 1083 15.16 -53.19 -59.63
N ILE A 1084 15.53 -53.65 -60.83
CA ILE A 1084 14.54 -54.16 -61.80
C ILE A 1084 13.94 -55.48 -61.27
N ALA A 1085 14.73 -56.34 -60.61
CA ALA A 1085 14.23 -57.56 -59.99
C ALA A 1085 13.20 -57.27 -58.88
N GLU A 1086 13.42 -56.24 -58.06
CA GLU A 1086 12.45 -55.79 -57.05
C GLU A 1086 11.20 -55.17 -57.70
N LYS A 1087 11.37 -54.38 -58.76
CA LYS A 1087 10.22 -53.81 -59.49
C LYS A 1087 9.29 -54.87 -60.05
N VAL A 1088 9.83 -55.97 -60.61
CA VAL A 1088 9.02 -57.09 -61.12
C VAL A 1088 8.22 -57.77 -60.01
N GLN A 1089 8.75 -57.83 -58.78
CA GLN A 1089 8.01 -58.38 -57.64
C GLN A 1089 6.84 -57.47 -57.23
N ARG A 1090 6.98 -56.15 -57.36
CA ARG A 1090 5.93 -55.16 -57.05
C ARG A 1090 4.92 -55.02 -58.19
N ASP A 1091 5.36 -55.15 -59.44
CA ASP A 1091 4.57 -54.97 -60.66
C ASP A 1091 5.02 -55.93 -61.77
N ALA A 1092 4.16 -56.90 -62.08
CA ALA A 1092 4.43 -57.94 -63.07
C ALA A 1092 4.60 -57.40 -64.50
N GLU A 1093 4.13 -56.17 -64.81
CA GLU A 1093 4.26 -55.58 -66.14
C GLU A 1093 5.73 -55.33 -66.55
N TYR A 1094 6.66 -55.30 -65.60
CA TYR A 1094 8.09 -55.07 -65.84
C TYR A 1094 8.90 -56.35 -66.14
N GLU A 1095 8.24 -57.52 -66.21
CA GLU A 1095 8.90 -58.82 -66.44
C GLU A 1095 9.62 -58.87 -67.81
N GLU A 1096 9.02 -58.27 -68.86
CA GLU A 1096 9.66 -58.16 -70.18
C GLU A 1096 10.94 -57.31 -70.15
N ILE A 1097 10.93 -56.21 -69.38
CA ILE A 1097 12.08 -55.31 -69.20
C ILE A 1097 13.22 -56.04 -68.45
N TYR A 1098 12.88 -56.84 -67.44
CA TYR A 1098 13.84 -57.66 -66.70
C TYR A 1098 14.51 -58.73 -67.56
N ASN A 1099 13.71 -59.45 -68.37
CA ASN A 1099 14.24 -60.46 -69.29
C ASN A 1099 15.16 -59.83 -70.35
N HIS A 1100 14.78 -58.68 -70.90
CA HIS A 1100 15.59 -57.96 -71.88
C HIS A 1100 16.89 -57.39 -71.26
N PHE A 1101 16.85 -56.87 -70.03
CA PHE A 1101 18.04 -56.45 -69.27
C PHE A 1101 18.99 -57.62 -69.04
N THR A 1102 18.47 -58.76 -68.60
CA THR A 1102 19.24 -59.98 -68.30
C THR A 1102 19.94 -60.52 -69.54
N GLU A 1103 19.26 -60.53 -70.69
CA GLU A 1103 19.89 -60.89 -71.97
C GLU A 1103 21.05 -59.97 -72.37
N LEU A 1104 20.91 -58.66 -72.15
CA LEU A 1104 21.95 -57.68 -72.47
C LEU A 1104 23.15 -57.84 -71.53
N TYR A 1105 22.92 -58.12 -70.25
CA TYR A 1105 23.94 -58.38 -69.24
C TYR A 1105 24.78 -59.62 -69.56
N ILE A 1106 24.12 -60.75 -69.89
CA ILE A 1106 24.79 -62.01 -70.22
C ILE A 1106 25.61 -61.91 -71.52
N LYS A 1107 25.18 -61.10 -72.50
CA LYS A 1107 25.86 -60.93 -73.79
C LYS A 1107 27.14 -60.07 -73.71
N GLY A 1108 27.52 -59.58 -72.53
CA GLY A 1108 28.75 -58.78 -72.33
C GLY A 1108 28.79 -57.46 -73.11
N ARG A 1109 27.65 -57.00 -73.61
CA ARG A 1109 27.53 -55.71 -74.28
C ARG A 1109 27.27 -54.67 -73.20
N GLY A 1110 28.20 -53.75 -72.99
CA GLY A 1110 28.07 -52.66 -72.03
C GLY A 1110 26.65 -52.08 -72.02
N ILE A 1111 25.98 -52.23 -70.88
CA ILE A 1111 24.60 -51.80 -70.65
C ILE A 1111 24.54 -50.29 -70.43
N VAL A 1112 25.58 -49.74 -69.79
CA VAL A 1112 25.79 -48.33 -69.48
C VAL A 1112 26.85 -47.72 -70.40
#